data_AF-A0A5C3LG52-F1
#
_entry.id   AF-A0A5C3LG52-F1
#
_cell.length_a   1.000
_cell.length_b   1.000
_cell.length_c   1.000
_cell.angle_alpha   90.00
_cell.angle_beta   90.00
_cell.angle_gamma   90.00
#
_symmetry.space_group_name_H-M   'P 1'
#
loop_
_entity.id
_entity.type
_entity.pdbx_description
1 polymer ?
#
loop_
_entity_poly.entity_id
_entity_poly.type
_entity_poly.pdbx_seq_one_letter_code
_entity_poly.pdbx_strand_id
1 'polypeptide(L)'
;MPYSERQSPSTYWGHVRPRRLLHEDPGVIGCSWFARDPNDKWHVHANIFRIFITLLTAPFYLLMKTITVLIADHTTCRVNNAKKSWFVELSSIPDSVLYSSPSHGRRAQYGLTGTQPDWMLRVEFHADAPPTYDQVRWCDDIQRKGYTAMSYFMYSAFVLFREAGLTPLDPKPSGERQWSLKDRKRISECILHEYAAARARYGIPPGTEYIWLDELCLSDESIVDEREMDKQRTKELGRLSDIFRRASKVCVFCDAVGCDHTGLDCHWGSRLFTIGEILHASEVLVMTRTQLQRGGIQSNLTPWKADHFREAMKAKAEQGQRWHLLAIMQHAANCGAVPWQAAIHSLIVEAIRRDDQSRHRDHRMLGKALNGLLPRRARLDDLEGRCGWEDLAWLLELNQGFYNPASLAAVCNLSEDSTSRHRWLGGPIAPAEGNERLEPIVSAFPIDVPQPDNTRHPALCVIGPKTIPIQHQLRRDPNGLYNNKDVRWIRGDAVRGMFIATLVASFLTTIGHTTKALVLIYASSVAFCIVELVVSTMYIVREGWVYIDDTQWGPDIGKTLGAQDRHLRHLAYWGERQLVPKWDPIKLKDSNTQSRAGTLVDLNSRVAAKTNVLGVPNDLIMLAVHGCGITCMLLHRPDDPKLISPKVGMVNLPPYILVQSQQSGTVFIGGTPQEFGTPPVDMKSRRVSRLAGLASFSAGIGAPLALEAIAKVGATETRSYDPR
;
A
#
# COMPACT_ATOMS: atom_id res chain seq x y z
N MET A 1 -5.38 -1.15 34.06
CA MET A 1 -5.24 0.17 34.70
C MET A 1 -4.26 0.05 35.86
N PRO A 2 -3.16 0.81 35.93
CA PRO A 2 -2.43 1.00 37.18
C PRO A 2 -2.86 2.32 37.86
N TYR A 3 -2.83 2.29 39.19
CA TYR A 3 -3.24 3.29 40.17
C TYR A 3 -2.70 4.71 39.89
N SER A 4 -3.53 5.75 40.09
CA SER A 4 -3.05 7.13 40.17
C SER A 4 -2.42 7.40 41.54
N GLU A 5 -1.10 7.25 41.65
CA GLU A 5 -0.35 7.85 42.74
C GLU A 5 -0.61 9.36 42.80
N ARG A 6 -1.20 9.84 43.91
CA ARG A 6 -1.16 11.28 44.24
C ARG A 6 0.28 11.64 44.56
N GLN A 7 0.96 12.27 43.61
CA GLN A 7 2.34 12.73 43.77
C GLN A 7 2.41 14.06 44.51
N SER A 8 3.49 14.26 45.26
CA SER A 8 3.77 15.48 46.02
C SER A 8 4.02 16.70 45.12
N PRO A 9 3.61 17.92 45.52
CA PRO A 9 3.78 19.15 44.72
C PRO A 9 5.23 19.46 44.29
N SER A 10 6.23 19.07 45.09
CA SER A 10 7.65 19.33 44.83
C SER A 10 8.19 18.61 43.60
N THR A 11 7.69 17.42 43.29
CA THR A 11 8.10 16.61 42.14
C THR A 11 7.53 17.15 40.82
N TYR A 12 6.48 17.97 40.90
CA TYR A 12 5.74 18.49 39.75
C TYR A 12 6.41 19.71 39.12
N TRP A 13 6.90 20.63 39.96
CA TRP A 13 7.62 21.84 39.52
C TRP A 13 8.97 21.52 38.86
N GLY A 14 9.58 20.36 39.14
CA GLY A 14 10.84 19.94 38.53
C GLY A 14 10.78 19.73 37.00
N HIS A 15 9.59 19.74 36.39
CA HIS A 15 9.40 19.61 34.94
C HIS A 15 9.09 20.93 34.24
N VAL A 16 8.91 22.01 35.02
CA VAL A 16 8.82 23.35 34.47
C VAL A 16 10.17 23.72 33.87
N ARG A 17 10.14 24.18 32.62
CA ARG A 17 11.34 24.70 31.94
C ARG A 17 11.05 26.14 31.53
N PRO A 18 11.33 27.14 32.40
CA PRO A 18 11.04 28.55 32.10
C PRO A 18 11.73 29.02 30.82
N ARG A 19 12.87 28.42 30.46
CA ARG A 19 13.56 28.65 29.17
C ARG A 19 12.62 28.49 27.96
N ARG A 20 11.67 27.55 28.00
CA ARG A 20 10.68 27.30 26.94
C ARG A 20 9.68 28.44 26.74
N LEU A 21 9.59 29.39 27.68
CA LEU A 21 8.81 30.61 27.47
C LEU A 21 9.41 31.48 26.36
N LEU A 22 10.73 31.40 26.15
CA LEU A 22 11.46 32.22 25.18
C LEU A 22 12.02 31.39 24.03
N HIS A 23 12.58 30.21 24.33
CA HIS A 23 13.22 29.30 23.37
C HIS A 23 12.57 27.93 23.45
N GLU A 24 11.78 27.56 22.45
CA GLU A 24 11.16 26.24 22.36
C GLU A 24 12.20 25.16 21.98
N ASP A 25 11.91 23.90 22.32
CA ASP A 25 12.78 22.78 21.97
C ASP A 25 12.72 22.48 20.45
N PRO A 26 13.82 22.00 19.83
CA PRO A 26 13.82 21.64 18.41
C PRO A 26 12.70 20.63 18.07
N GLY A 27 11.99 20.87 16.97
CA GLY A 27 10.90 20.00 16.51
C GLY A 27 9.56 20.17 17.24
N VAL A 28 9.46 21.13 18.18
CA VAL A 28 8.20 21.49 18.86
C VAL A 28 7.77 22.89 18.45
N ILE A 29 6.56 23.03 17.95
CA ILE A 29 5.91 24.31 17.63
C ILE A 29 5.48 24.98 18.94
N GLY A 30 5.96 26.22 19.13
CA GLY A 30 5.68 26.99 20.34
C GLY A 30 4.27 27.60 20.38
N CYS A 31 3.93 28.19 21.53
CA CYS A 31 2.63 28.83 21.78
C CYS A 31 2.51 30.28 21.26
N SER A 32 3.49 30.80 20.53
CA SER A 32 3.47 32.17 20.02
C SER A 32 2.31 32.42 19.05
N TRP A 33 1.88 33.68 18.90
CA TRP A 33 0.80 34.02 17.96
C TRP A 33 1.27 33.96 16.50
N PHE A 34 2.53 34.32 16.25
CA PHE A 34 3.24 34.27 14.96
C PHE A 34 4.67 33.70 15.16
N ALA A 35 5.39 33.37 14.09
CA ALA A 35 6.74 32.77 14.15
C ALA A 35 6.82 31.58 15.13
N ARG A 36 5.92 30.62 14.98
CA ARG A 36 5.77 29.50 15.94
C ARG A 36 6.83 28.42 15.82
N ASP A 37 7.47 28.34 14.66
CA ASP A 37 8.57 27.41 14.43
C ASP A 37 9.79 27.87 15.24
N PRO A 38 10.40 26.99 16.06
CA PRO A 38 11.60 27.32 16.83
C PRO A 38 12.78 27.76 15.98
N ASN A 39 12.82 27.37 14.70
CA ASN A 39 13.87 27.74 13.76
C ASN A 39 13.63 29.11 13.09
N ASP A 40 12.49 29.76 13.33
CA ASP A 40 12.22 31.10 12.81
C ASP A 40 13.05 32.15 13.60
N LYS A 41 13.72 33.06 12.88
CA LYS A 41 14.50 34.15 13.47
C LYS A 41 13.67 35.04 14.39
N TRP A 42 12.36 35.13 14.13
CA TRP A 42 11.43 35.94 14.92
C TRP A 42 10.79 35.19 16.08
N HIS A 43 11.09 33.90 16.29
CA HIS A 43 10.45 33.08 17.31
C HIS A 43 10.58 33.66 18.72
N VAL A 44 11.81 34.02 19.12
CA VAL A 44 12.09 34.60 20.44
C VAL A 44 11.36 35.93 20.63
N HIS A 45 11.38 36.79 19.60
CA HIS A 45 10.68 38.07 19.62
C HIS A 45 9.16 37.90 19.73
N ALA A 46 8.58 36.92 19.02
CA ALA A 46 7.16 36.61 19.08
C ALA A 46 6.75 36.09 20.46
N ASN A 47 7.60 35.31 21.11
CA ASN A 47 7.39 34.84 22.48
C ASN A 47 7.49 35.98 23.51
N ILE A 48 8.49 36.87 23.39
CA ILE A 48 8.60 38.07 24.24
C ILE A 48 7.35 38.94 24.08
N PHE A 49 6.93 39.17 22.85
CA PHE A 49 5.71 39.93 22.54
C PHE A 49 4.47 39.28 23.17
N ARG A 50 4.31 37.95 23.03
CA ARG A 50 3.21 37.20 23.67
C ARG A 50 3.21 37.42 25.17
N ILE A 51 4.34 37.22 25.85
CA ILE A 51 4.46 37.37 27.31
C ILE A 51 4.11 38.81 27.71
N PHE A 52 4.71 39.80 27.04
CA PHE A 52 4.48 41.21 27.33
C PHE A 52 3.02 41.59 27.20
N ILE A 53 2.36 41.26 26.08
CA ILE A 53 0.95 41.59 25.86
C ILE A 53 0.04 40.82 26.84
N THR A 54 0.30 39.54 27.10
CA THR A 54 -0.49 38.75 28.07
C THR A 54 -0.43 39.33 29.48
N LEU A 55 0.73 39.81 29.92
CA LEU A 55 0.88 40.43 31.25
C LEU A 55 0.31 41.85 31.29
N LEU A 56 0.55 42.66 30.26
CA LEU A 56 0.01 44.02 30.16
C LEU A 56 -1.52 44.03 30.16
N THR A 57 -2.13 43.07 29.47
CA THR A 57 -3.60 42.96 29.32
C THR A 57 -4.23 41.90 30.23
N ALA A 58 -3.54 41.45 31.29
CA ALA A 58 -3.91 40.26 32.07
C ALA A 58 -5.40 40.19 32.50
N PRO A 59 -6.03 41.24 33.07
CA PRO A 59 -7.45 41.17 33.45
C PRO A 59 -8.38 40.91 32.25
N PHE A 60 -8.11 41.57 31.11
CA PHE A 60 -8.88 41.41 29.89
C PHE A 60 -8.60 40.07 29.21
N TYR A 61 -7.34 39.64 29.19
CA TYR A 61 -6.94 38.33 28.67
C TYR A 61 -7.66 37.19 29.39
N LEU A 62 -7.71 37.23 30.73
CA LEU A 62 -8.40 36.22 31.53
C LEU A 62 -9.92 36.24 31.33
N LEU A 63 -10.51 37.43 31.25
CA LEU A 63 -11.94 37.57 30.96
C LEU A 63 -12.27 36.95 29.60
N MET A 64 -11.54 37.32 28.55
CA MET A 64 -11.73 36.78 27.19
C MET A 64 -11.50 35.28 27.12
N LYS A 65 -10.48 34.77 27.84
CA LYS A 65 -10.18 33.34 27.89
C LYS A 65 -11.26 32.55 28.61
N THR A 66 -11.78 33.07 29.73
CA THR A 66 -12.87 32.46 30.49
C THR A 66 -14.15 32.41 29.66
N ILE A 67 -14.48 33.49 28.96
CA ILE A 67 -15.59 33.55 28.00
C ILE A 67 -15.37 32.53 26.89
N THR A 68 -14.15 32.45 26.33
CA THR A 68 -13.83 31.51 25.25
C THR A 68 -13.93 30.06 25.71
N VAL A 69 -13.48 29.71 26.92
CA VAL A 69 -13.59 28.36 27.48
C VAL A 69 -15.05 27.99 27.76
N LEU A 70 -15.84 28.91 28.33
CA LEU A 70 -17.28 28.71 28.56
C LEU A 70 -18.07 28.54 27.25
N ILE A 71 -17.73 29.35 26.23
CA ILE A 71 -18.33 29.22 24.89
C ILE A 71 -17.82 27.95 24.21
N ALA A 72 -16.55 27.60 24.34
CA ALA A 72 -15.96 26.40 23.75
C ALA A 72 -16.57 25.13 24.36
N ASP A 73 -16.75 25.02 25.67
CA ASP A 73 -17.48 23.87 26.25
C ASP A 73 -18.89 23.72 25.68
N HIS A 74 -19.55 24.84 25.32
CA HIS A 74 -20.85 24.84 24.65
C HIS A 74 -20.83 24.63 23.12
N THR A 75 -19.75 25.02 22.43
CA THR A 75 -19.66 25.04 20.96
C THR A 75 -18.76 23.97 20.37
N THR A 76 -17.84 23.37 21.13
CA THR A 76 -16.91 22.33 20.65
C THR A 76 -17.67 21.06 20.25
N CYS A 77 -18.86 20.82 20.83
CA CYS A 77 -19.78 19.77 20.39
C CYS A 77 -20.46 20.07 19.03
N ARG A 78 -20.55 21.35 18.60
CA ARG A 78 -21.20 21.78 17.36
C ARG A 78 -20.22 22.16 16.23
N VAL A 79 -19.08 22.78 16.52
CA VAL A 79 -18.18 23.35 15.51
C VAL A 79 -17.21 22.32 14.91
N ASN A 80 -16.80 21.29 15.67
CA ASN A 80 -16.03 20.18 15.10
C ASN A 80 -16.85 19.33 14.11
N ASN A 81 -18.19 19.41 14.17
CA ASN A 81 -19.06 18.86 13.14
C ASN A 81 -19.23 19.79 11.91
N ALA A 82 -18.95 21.09 12.03
CA ALA A 82 -19.15 22.08 10.97
C ALA A 82 -17.91 22.32 10.07
N LYS A 83 -16.71 21.87 10.49
CA LYS A 83 -15.54 21.76 9.61
C LYS A 83 -15.49 20.46 8.81
N LYS A 84 -16.59 19.71 8.78
CA LYS A 84 -16.86 18.76 7.70
C LYS A 84 -17.21 19.59 6.47
N SER A 85 -16.20 20.14 5.80
CA SER A 85 -16.38 20.49 4.40
C SER A 85 -16.62 19.15 3.71
N TRP A 86 -17.90 18.80 3.57
CA TRP A 86 -18.34 17.74 2.69
C TRP A 86 -17.73 18.08 1.35
N PHE A 87 -16.68 17.34 1.00
CA PHE A 87 -16.12 17.44 -0.32
C PHE A 87 -17.18 16.84 -1.22
N VAL A 88 -17.86 17.69 -1.99
CA VAL A 88 -18.66 17.25 -3.12
C VAL A 88 -17.69 16.50 -4.02
N GLU A 89 -17.95 15.21 -4.21
CA GLU A 89 -17.27 14.36 -5.19
C GLU A 89 -17.30 15.13 -6.52
N LEU A 90 -16.14 15.63 -6.95
CA LEU A 90 -16.05 16.50 -8.11
C LEU A 90 -16.55 15.75 -9.34
N SER A 91 -17.35 16.45 -10.16
CA SER A 91 -17.91 15.97 -11.43
C SER A 91 -16.87 15.68 -12.52
N SER A 92 -15.56 15.83 -12.23
CA SER A 92 -14.49 15.35 -13.12
C SER A 92 -14.37 13.84 -12.95
N ILE A 93 -15.15 13.11 -13.74
CA ILE A 93 -15.07 11.65 -13.82
C ILE A 93 -13.70 11.31 -14.41
N PRO A 94 -12.78 10.68 -13.65
CA PRO A 94 -11.52 10.22 -14.23
C PRO A 94 -11.82 9.18 -15.30
N ASP A 95 -11.00 9.16 -16.35
CA ASP A 95 -11.13 8.10 -17.35
C ASP A 95 -10.70 6.77 -16.73
N SER A 96 -11.51 5.75 -16.95
CA SER A 96 -11.18 4.36 -16.61
C SER A 96 -9.90 3.97 -17.38
N VAL A 97 -9.00 3.15 -16.83
CA VAL A 97 -7.86 2.61 -17.63
C VAL A 97 -8.43 1.89 -18.85
N LEU A 98 -9.61 1.25 -18.75
CA LEU A 98 -10.33 0.62 -19.86
C LEU A 98 -10.87 1.59 -20.94
N TYR A 99 -10.71 2.91 -20.79
CA TYR A 99 -11.19 3.85 -21.80
C TYR A 99 -10.44 3.64 -23.13
N SER A 100 -9.14 3.40 -23.02
CA SER A 100 -8.23 3.19 -24.15
C SER A 100 -7.25 2.09 -23.80
N SER A 101 -7.24 1.01 -24.58
CA SER A 101 -6.25 -0.07 -24.50
C SER A 101 -4.85 0.50 -24.46
N PRO A 102 -3.94 -0.06 -23.64
CA PRO A 102 -2.54 0.36 -23.62
C PRO A 102 -1.94 0.19 -25.01
N SER A 103 -2.43 -0.82 -25.77
CA SER A 103 -2.09 -0.99 -27.16
C SER A 103 -2.98 -0.15 -28.09
N HIS A 104 -2.38 0.90 -28.64
CA HIS A 104 -2.91 1.70 -29.74
C HIS A 104 -4.19 2.49 -29.45
N GLY A 105 -4.57 2.70 -28.19
CA GLY A 105 -5.68 3.57 -27.82
C GLY A 105 -7.07 3.09 -28.29
N ARG A 106 -7.19 1.81 -28.64
CA ARG A 106 -8.48 1.21 -29.05
C ARG A 106 -9.40 1.10 -27.85
N ARG A 107 -10.73 1.15 -28.04
CA ARG A 107 -11.69 0.86 -26.95
C ARG A 107 -11.42 -0.52 -26.33
N ALA A 108 -11.48 -0.60 -25.01
CA ALA A 108 -11.32 -1.88 -24.31
C ALA A 108 -12.41 -2.87 -24.73
N GLN A 109 -12.00 -4.12 -24.87
CA GLN A 109 -12.89 -5.26 -25.12
C GLN A 109 -12.42 -6.44 -24.28
N TYR A 110 -13.36 -7.24 -23.82
CA TYR A 110 -13.01 -8.49 -23.14
C TYR A 110 -12.38 -9.49 -24.11
N GLY A 111 -11.37 -10.20 -23.65
CA GLY A 111 -10.80 -11.33 -24.36
C GLY A 111 -11.75 -12.53 -24.40
N LEU A 112 -11.64 -13.34 -25.44
CA LEU A 112 -12.38 -14.61 -25.54
C LEU A 112 -11.77 -15.67 -24.61
N THR A 113 -12.62 -16.54 -24.06
CA THR A 113 -12.19 -17.71 -23.30
C THR A 113 -11.93 -18.90 -24.20
N GLY A 114 -10.96 -19.75 -23.85
CA GLY A 114 -10.70 -20.97 -24.60
C GLY A 114 -10.06 -20.66 -25.95
N THR A 115 -9.02 -19.85 -25.93
CA THR A 115 -8.15 -19.68 -27.08
C THR A 115 -7.47 -21.02 -27.41
N GLN A 116 -7.35 -21.30 -28.70
CA GLN A 116 -6.66 -22.50 -29.19
C GLN A 116 -5.19 -22.17 -29.42
N PRO A 117 -4.27 -23.13 -29.23
CA PRO A 117 -2.89 -22.94 -29.67
C PRO A 117 -2.85 -22.80 -31.19
N ASP A 118 -1.89 -22.05 -31.73
CA ASP A 118 -1.69 -21.97 -33.18
C ASP A 118 -1.01 -23.25 -33.71
N TRP A 119 -0.10 -23.84 -32.92
CA TRP A 119 0.78 -24.94 -33.32
C TRP A 119 0.77 -26.10 -32.32
N MET A 120 1.00 -27.30 -32.85
CA MET A 120 1.09 -28.57 -32.14
C MET A 120 2.18 -29.43 -32.76
N LEU A 121 2.68 -30.43 -32.03
CA LEU A 121 3.52 -31.48 -32.60
C LEU A 121 2.67 -32.71 -32.88
N ARG A 122 2.80 -33.27 -34.09
CA ARG A 122 2.37 -34.63 -34.38
C ARG A 122 3.60 -35.52 -34.18
N VAL A 123 3.61 -36.29 -33.10
CA VAL A 123 4.74 -37.13 -32.70
C VAL A 123 4.42 -38.58 -33.00
N GLU A 124 5.33 -39.28 -33.68
CA GLU A 124 5.27 -40.71 -33.93
C GLU A 124 6.27 -41.42 -33.01
N PHE A 125 5.72 -42.23 -32.11
CA PHE A 125 6.52 -43.09 -31.22
C PHE A 125 6.73 -44.46 -31.87
N HIS A 126 7.99 -44.88 -31.94
CA HIS A 126 8.43 -46.17 -32.46
C HIS A 126 8.96 -47.05 -31.32
N ALA A 127 8.96 -48.38 -31.49
CA ALA A 127 9.39 -49.30 -30.43
C ALA A 127 10.90 -49.20 -30.11
N ASP A 128 11.73 -49.09 -31.15
CA ASP A 128 13.19 -49.18 -31.06
C ASP A 128 13.91 -47.97 -31.68
N ALA A 129 13.20 -46.87 -31.92
CA ALA A 129 13.75 -45.67 -32.55
C ALA A 129 13.36 -44.40 -31.79
N PRO A 130 14.16 -43.31 -31.89
CA PRO A 130 13.79 -42.01 -31.34
C PRO A 130 12.43 -41.54 -31.90
N PRO A 131 11.64 -40.80 -31.12
CA PRO A 131 10.41 -40.21 -31.63
C PRO A 131 10.70 -39.28 -32.81
N THR A 132 9.92 -39.41 -33.87
CA THR A 132 9.91 -38.46 -34.98
C THR A 132 8.72 -37.51 -34.81
N TYR A 133 8.86 -36.24 -35.20
CA TYR A 133 7.77 -35.28 -35.07
C TYR A 133 7.77 -34.25 -36.19
N ASP A 134 6.57 -33.77 -36.52
CA ASP A 134 6.35 -32.63 -37.39
C ASP A 134 5.54 -31.56 -36.64
N GLN A 135 5.86 -30.28 -36.85
CA GLN A 135 4.99 -29.21 -36.40
C GLN A 135 3.75 -29.15 -37.31
N VAL A 136 2.57 -29.17 -36.70
CA VAL A 136 1.29 -29.08 -37.40
C VAL A 136 0.45 -27.95 -36.85
N ARG A 137 -0.35 -27.33 -37.71
CA ARG A 137 -1.30 -26.29 -37.29
C ARG A 137 -2.45 -26.93 -36.52
N TRP A 138 -2.95 -26.21 -35.53
CA TRP A 138 -4.15 -26.63 -34.79
C TRP A 138 -5.36 -26.86 -35.71
N CYS A 139 -6.12 -27.92 -35.43
CA CYS A 139 -7.40 -28.20 -36.06
C CYS A 139 -8.34 -28.96 -35.10
N ASP A 140 -9.64 -28.96 -35.41
CA ASP A 140 -10.67 -29.60 -34.57
C ASP A 140 -10.48 -31.12 -34.40
N ASP A 141 -9.78 -31.77 -35.33
CA ASP A 141 -9.45 -33.19 -35.23
C ASP A 141 -8.48 -33.47 -34.07
N ILE A 142 -7.54 -32.56 -33.82
CA ILE A 142 -6.61 -32.64 -32.68
C ILE A 142 -7.40 -32.50 -31.38
N GLN A 143 -8.34 -31.57 -31.31
CA GLN A 143 -9.19 -31.39 -30.13
C GLN A 143 -10.04 -32.63 -29.83
N ARG A 144 -10.59 -33.28 -30.87
CA ARG A 144 -11.40 -34.51 -30.72
C ARG A 144 -10.57 -35.71 -30.27
N LYS A 145 -9.35 -35.86 -30.79
CA LYS A 145 -8.43 -36.93 -30.40
C LYS A 145 -7.79 -36.68 -29.03
N GLY A 146 -7.70 -35.43 -28.62
CA GLY A 146 -6.99 -35.03 -27.42
C GLY A 146 -5.50 -34.85 -27.67
N TYR A 147 -4.85 -34.13 -26.76
CA TYR A 147 -3.42 -33.89 -26.80
C TYR A 147 -2.82 -33.82 -25.40
N THR A 148 -1.51 -34.06 -25.32
CA THR A 148 -0.72 -33.95 -24.09
C THR A 148 0.04 -32.63 -24.09
N ALA A 149 -0.10 -31.83 -23.04
CA ALA A 149 0.70 -30.62 -22.86
C ALA A 149 1.85 -30.90 -21.89
N MET A 150 3.08 -30.54 -22.27
CA MET A 150 4.26 -30.77 -21.43
C MET A 150 4.64 -29.51 -20.66
N SER A 151 4.75 -29.62 -19.34
CA SER A 151 5.16 -28.55 -18.46
C SER A 151 6.43 -28.94 -17.69
N TYR A 152 7.43 -28.07 -17.77
CA TYR A 152 8.73 -28.29 -17.18
C TYR A 152 9.44 -26.95 -16.95
N PHE A 153 10.50 -26.98 -16.14
CA PHE A 153 11.38 -25.83 -16.00
C PHE A 153 12.57 -25.95 -16.97
N MET A 154 12.89 -24.89 -17.71
CA MET A 154 13.92 -24.93 -18.76
C MET A 154 15.29 -25.37 -18.22
N TYR A 155 15.65 -25.00 -16.98
CA TYR A 155 16.88 -25.49 -16.36
C TYR A 155 16.85 -26.99 -16.10
N SER A 156 15.68 -27.56 -15.74
CA SER A 156 15.53 -29.00 -15.57
C SER A 156 15.71 -29.73 -16.90
N ALA A 157 15.19 -29.19 -18.00
CA ALA A 157 15.45 -29.73 -19.34
C ALA A 157 16.93 -29.60 -19.73
N PHE A 158 17.59 -28.51 -19.34
CA PHE A 158 19.02 -28.33 -19.59
C PHE A 158 19.89 -29.38 -18.88
N VAL A 159 19.45 -29.92 -17.74
CA VAL A 159 20.13 -31.05 -17.10
C VAL A 159 20.09 -32.28 -18.00
N LEU A 160 18.92 -32.64 -18.56
CA LEU A 160 18.82 -33.74 -19.53
C LEU A 160 19.69 -33.50 -20.76
N PHE A 161 19.68 -32.27 -21.28
CA PHE A 161 20.52 -31.88 -22.41
C PHE A 161 22.01 -32.13 -22.15
N ARG A 162 22.49 -31.82 -20.94
CA ARG A 162 23.88 -32.10 -20.54
C ARG A 162 24.15 -33.58 -20.33
N GLU A 163 23.21 -34.32 -19.74
CA GLU A 163 23.33 -35.76 -19.54
C GLU A 163 23.36 -36.53 -20.87
N ALA A 164 22.68 -36.02 -21.90
CA ALA A 164 22.77 -36.52 -23.28
C ALA A 164 24.12 -36.21 -23.96
N GLY A 165 25.06 -35.55 -23.27
CA GLY A 165 26.36 -35.18 -23.80
C GLY A 165 26.33 -34.00 -24.79
N LEU A 166 25.23 -33.25 -24.83
CA LEU A 166 25.07 -32.11 -25.74
C LEU A 166 25.60 -30.82 -25.12
N THR A 167 26.12 -29.94 -25.98
CA THR A 167 26.56 -28.59 -25.61
C THR A 167 25.78 -27.53 -26.39
N PRO A 168 25.54 -26.34 -25.78
CA PRO A 168 25.01 -25.18 -26.50
C PRO A 168 25.91 -24.88 -27.70
N LEU A 169 25.30 -24.63 -28.86
CA LEU A 169 26.04 -24.35 -30.09
C LEU A 169 26.23 -22.85 -30.30
N ASP A 170 25.29 -22.05 -29.83
CA ASP A 170 25.29 -20.62 -30.07
C ASP A 170 25.93 -19.87 -28.89
N PRO A 171 26.56 -18.70 -29.13
CA PRO A 171 27.00 -17.85 -28.05
C PRO A 171 25.79 -17.42 -27.20
N LYS A 172 26.04 -17.21 -25.89
CA LYS A 172 25.02 -16.69 -25.00
C LYS A 172 24.45 -15.38 -25.57
N PRO A 173 23.12 -15.26 -25.74
CA PRO A 173 22.51 -14.06 -26.29
C PRO A 173 22.74 -12.85 -25.38
N SER A 174 22.61 -11.63 -25.95
CA SER A 174 22.75 -10.39 -25.21
C SER A 174 21.66 -10.23 -24.13
N GLY A 175 22.01 -9.62 -23.00
CA GLY A 175 21.13 -9.45 -21.85
C GLY A 175 21.15 -10.62 -20.86
N GLU A 176 20.01 -10.90 -20.22
CA GLU A 176 19.86 -11.95 -19.19
C GLU A 176 19.42 -13.31 -19.73
N ARG A 177 19.08 -13.42 -21.02
CA ARG A 177 18.73 -14.70 -21.64
C ARG A 177 19.96 -15.64 -21.62
N GLN A 178 19.78 -16.86 -21.14
CA GLN A 178 20.89 -17.81 -20.97
C GLN A 178 21.21 -18.60 -22.25
N TRP A 179 20.19 -18.88 -23.06
CA TRP A 179 20.31 -19.74 -24.25
C TRP A 179 19.69 -19.06 -25.46
N SER A 180 20.28 -19.28 -26.64
CA SER A 180 19.70 -18.86 -27.91
C SER A 180 18.35 -19.56 -28.14
N LEU A 181 17.56 -19.06 -29.08
CA LEU A 181 16.30 -19.72 -29.44
C LEU A 181 16.53 -21.14 -29.98
N LYS A 182 17.57 -21.33 -30.80
CA LYS A 182 17.92 -22.64 -31.35
C LYS A 182 18.36 -23.61 -30.26
N ASP A 183 19.17 -23.16 -29.31
CA ASP A 183 19.57 -23.99 -28.18
C ASP A 183 18.39 -24.31 -27.26
N ARG A 184 17.45 -23.37 -27.05
CA ARG A 184 16.21 -23.66 -26.31
C ARG A 184 15.37 -24.75 -26.97
N LYS A 185 15.18 -24.71 -28.30
CA LYS A 185 14.48 -25.78 -29.04
C LYS A 185 15.14 -27.14 -28.83
N ARG A 186 16.47 -27.22 -28.96
CA ARG A 186 17.25 -28.45 -28.72
C ARG A 186 17.16 -28.96 -27.28
N ILE A 187 17.12 -28.04 -26.32
CA ILE A 187 16.91 -28.38 -24.90
C ILE A 187 15.50 -28.94 -24.70
N SER A 188 14.49 -28.33 -25.29
CA SER A 188 13.10 -28.82 -25.25
C SER A 188 12.94 -30.19 -25.91
N GLU A 189 13.63 -30.46 -27.03
CA GLU A 189 13.64 -31.78 -27.68
C GLU A 189 14.11 -32.90 -26.73
N CYS A 190 15.05 -32.62 -25.83
CA CYS A 190 15.50 -33.61 -24.82
C CYS A 190 14.37 -34.04 -23.88
N ILE A 191 13.41 -33.16 -23.58
CA ILE A 191 12.22 -33.48 -22.79
C ILE A 191 11.30 -34.45 -23.56
N LEU A 192 11.16 -34.26 -24.87
CA LEU A 192 10.37 -35.16 -25.72
C LEU A 192 10.99 -36.56 -25.78
N HIS A 193 12.31 -36.64 -25.93
CA HIS A 193 13.04 -37.92 -25.88
C HIS A 193 12.89 -38.62 -24.52
N GLU A 194 13.03 -37.88 -23.43
CA GLU A 194 12.88 -38.45 -22.09
C GLU A 194 11.44 -38.95 -21.83
N TYR A 195 10.43 -38.20 -22.31
CA TYR A 195 9.04 -38.64 -22.28
C TYR A 195 8.81 -39.89 -23.11
N ALA A 196 9.37 -40.00 -24.31
CA ALA A 196 9.28 -41.20 -25.14
C ALA A 196 9.84 -42.44 -24.42
N ALA A 197 11.01 -42.29 -23.78
CA ALA A 197 11.63 -43.37 -23.01
C ALA A 197 10.78 -43.78 -21.80
N ALA A 198 10.25 -42.81 -21.05
CA ALA A 198 9.40 -43.07 -19.89
C ALA A 198 8.04 -43.68 -20.29
N ARG A 199 7.49 -43.27 -21.44
CA ARG A 199 6.26 -43.80 -22.07
C ARG A 199 6.41 -45.27 -22.48
N ALA A 200 7.52 -45.62 -23.13
CA ALA A 200 7.81 -47.00 -23.50
C ALA A 200 7.92 -47.91 -22.27
N ARG A 201 8.61 -47.43 -21.21
CA ARG A 201 8.74 -48.18 -19.94
C ARG A 201 7.43 -48.36 -19.19
N TYR A 202 6.54 -47.37 -19.26
CA TYR A 202 5.20 -47.48 -18.69
C TYR A 202 4.31 -48.49 -19.46
N GLY A 203 4.74 -48.93 -20.66
CA GLY A 203 4.03 -49.90 -21.48
C GLY A 203 2.97 -49.28 -22.41
N ILE A 204 3.09 -47.98 -22.73
CA ILE A 204 2.21 -47.36 -23.73
C ILE A 204 2.69 -47.76 -25.13
N PRO A 205 1.85 -48.39 -25.96
CA PRO A 205 2.27 -48.91 -27.26
C PRO A 205 2.74 -47.79 -28.21
N PRO A 206 3.62 -48.12 -29.18
CA PRO A 206 3.96 -47.22 -30.28
C PRO A 206 2.72 -46.66 -30.98
N GLY A 207 2.82 -45.45 -31.51
CA GLY A 207 1.70 -44.78 -32.17
C GLY A 207 1.87 -43.26 -32.26
N THR A 208 0.89 -42.62 -32.87
CA THR A 208 0.88 -41.16 -33.05
C THR A 208 0.18 -40.46 -31.89
N GLU A 209 0.80 -39.44 -31.33
CA GLU A 209 0.25 -38.57 -30.29
C GLU A 209 0.40 -37.11 -30.68
N TYR A 210 -0.54 -36.26 -30.28
CA TYR A 210 -0.39 -34.82 -30.41
C TYR A 210 0.16 -34.24 -29.10
N ILE A 211 1.24 -33.49 -29.19
CA ILE A 211 1.93 -32.92 -28.03
C ILE A 211 2.08 -31.42 -28.20
N TRP A 212 1.73 -30.67 -27.16
CA TRP A 212 2.12 -29.26 -27.05
C TRP A 212 3.38 -29.17 -26.20
N LEU A 213 4.47 -28.71 -26.80
CA LEU A 213 5.76 -28.53 -26.16
C LEU A 213 6.28 -27.13 -26.47
N ASP A 214 6.40 -26.31 -25.43
CA ASP A 214 6.73 -24.88 -25.47
C ASP A 214 7.59 -24.42 -26.67
N GLU A 215 8.92 -24.50 -26.62
CA GLU A 215 9.80 -23.87 -27.62
C GLU A 215 9.61 -24.44 -29.04
N LEU A 216 8.98 -25.62 -29.16
CA LEU A 216 8.61 -26.24 -30.44
C LEU A 216 7.20 -25.84 -30.93
N CYS A 217 6.33 -25.28 -30.08
CA CYS A 217 4.97 -24.87 -30.44
C CYS A 217 4.70 -23.36 -30.27
N LEU A 218 5.62 -22.60 -29.67
CA LEU A 218 5.43 -21.16 -29.42
C LEU A 218 5.50 -20.29 -30.70
N SER A 219 6.07 -20.79 -31.79
CA SER A 219 6.18 -20.08 -33.07
C SER A 219 6.29 -21.06 -34.23
N ASP A 220 5.86 -20.62 -35.41
CA ASP A 220 6.05 -21.34 -36.67
C ASP A 220 7.54 -21.66 -36.90
N GLU A 221 7.84 -22.91 -37.26
CA GLU A 221 9.20 -23.36 -37.55
C GLU A 221 9.79 -22.75 -38.83
N SER A 222 8.94 -22.33 -39.77
CA SER A 222 9.34 -21.77 -41.06
C SER A 222 9.80 -20.30 -40.98
N ILE A 223 9.47 -19.61 -39.88
CA ILE A 223 9.81 -18.20 -39.70
C ILE A 223 11.27 -18.07 -39.24
N VAL A 224 12.03 -17.30 -40.02
CA VAL A 224 13.45 -17.01 -39.73
C VAL A 224 13.64 -15.65 -39.04
N ASP A 225 12.70 -14.72 -39.19
CA ASP A 225 12.77 -13.40 -38.55
C ASP A 225 12.51 -13.51 -37.03
N GLU A 226 13.55 -13.32 -36.23
CA GLU A 226 13.50 -13.37 -34.77
C GLU A 226 12.44 -12.43 -34.17
N ARG A 227 12.19 -11.26 -34.77
CA ARG A 227 11.20 -10.31 -34.24
C ARG A 227 9.79 -10.84 -34.38
N GLU A 228 9.48 -11.44 -35.52
CA GLU A 228 8.16 -12.03 -35.76
C GLU A 228 7.98 -13.31 -34.93
N MET A 229 9.04 -14.11 -34.78
CA MET A 229 9.04 -15.23 -33.84
C MET A 229 8.74 -14.77 -32.42
N ASP A 230 9.47 -13.77 -31.89
CA ASP A 230 9.25 -13.28 -30.51
C ASP A 230 7.82 -12.75 -30.31
N LYS A 231 7.19 -12.14 -31.32
CA LYS A 231 5.77 -11.77 -31.25
C LYS A 231 4.84 -12.98 -31.14
N GLN A 232 5.01 -13.99 -31.99
CA GLN A 232 4.20 -15.22 -31.93
C GLN A 232 4.36 -15.91 -30.58
N ARG A 233 5.61 -16.03 -30.11
CA ARG A 233 5.92 -16.62 -28.80
C ARG A 233 5.23 -15.89 -27.66
N THR A 234 5.32 -14.57 -27.65
CA THR A 234 4.72 -13.75 -26.58
C THR A 234 3.18 -13.81 -26.63
N LYS A 235 2.59 -14.05 -27.81
CA LYS A 235 1.16 -14.28 -27.97
C LYS A 235 0.75 -15.67 -27.45
N GLU A 236 1.46 -16.72 -27.85
CA GLU A 236 1.21 -18.10 -27.41
C GLU A 236 1.41 -18.28 -25.89
N LEU A 237 2.44 -17.68 -25.30
CA LEU A 237 2.63 -17.68 -23.85
C LEU A 237 1.45 -17.05 -23.08
N GLY A 238 0.76 -16.08 -23.69
CA GLY A 238 -0.47 -15.52 -23.11
C GLY A 238 -1.69 -16.44 -23.18
N ARG A 239 -1.65 -17.49 -24.00
CA ARG A 239 -2.70 -18.51 -24.15
C ARG A 239 -2.47 -19.73 -23.27
N LEU A 240 -1.34 -19.79 -22.58
CA LEU A 240 -0.82 -20.98 -21.94
C LEU A 240 -1.84 -21.63 -20.98
N SER A 241 -2.51 -20.86 -20.14
CA SER A 241 -3.56 -21.43 -19.26
C SER A 241 -4.73 -22.08 -20.02
N ASP A 242 -5.10 -21.57 -21.21
CA ASP A 242 -6.17 -22.15 -22.03
C ASP A 242 -5.70 -23.42 -22.74
N ILE A 243 -4.46 -23.44 -23.21
CA ILE A 243 -3.82 -24.62 -23.81
C ILE A 243 -3.83 -25.74 -22.77
N PHE A 244 -3.27 -25.51 -21.59
CA PHE A 244 -3.22 -26.55 -20.56
C PHE A 244 -4.59 -26.95 -20.03
N ARG A 245 -5.55 -26.02 -19.93
CA ARG A 245 -6.94 -26.33 -19.55
C ARG A 245 -7.65 -27.25 -20.55
N ARG A 246 -7.28 -27.20 -21.83
CA ARG A 246 -7.88 -28.02 -22.90
C ARG A 246 -7.11 -29.28 -23.22
N ALA A 247 -5.89 -29.42 -22.71
CA ALA A 247 -5.11 -30.64 -22.83
C ALA A 247 -5.86 -31.79 -22.18
N SER A 248 -5.83 -32.95 -22.81
CA SER A 248 -6.39 -34.18 -22.24
C SER A 248 -5.57 -34.64 -21.04
N LYS A 249 -4.25 -34.42 -21.12
CA LYS A 249 -3.27 -34.76 -20.10
C LYS A 249 -2.21 -33.67 -20.00
N VAL A 250 -1.74 -33.41 -18.79
CA VAL A 250 -0.61 -32.51 -18.53
C VAL A 250 0.54 -33.34 -18.01
N CYS A 251 1.64 -33.41 -18.76
CA CYS A 251 2.85 -34.08 -18.33
C CYS A 251 3.76 -33.09 -17.59
N VAL A 252 4.12 -33.38 -16.34
CA VAL A 252 4.97 -32.52 -15.51
C VAL A 252 6.33 -33.15 -15.28
N PHE A 253 7.38 -32.33 -15.36
CA PHE A 253 8.77 -32.79 -15.20
C PHE A 253 9.65 -31.80 -14.44
N CYS A 254 10.55 -32.33 -13.61
CA CYS A 254 11.72 -31.65 -13.12
C CYS A 254 12.92 -32.61 -12.99
N ASP A 255 14.11 -32.05 -12.87
CA ASP A 255 15.38 -32.77 -12.85
C ASP A 255 15.70 -33.44 -11.50
N ALA A 256 14.99 -33.06 -10.44
CA ALA A 256 15.25 -33.57 -9.09
C ALA A 256 14.84 -35.05 -8.96
N VAL A 257 15.80 -35.88 -8.52
CA VAL A 257 15.58 -37.32 -8.29
C VAL A 257 14.60 -37.52 -7.14
N GLY A 258 13.58 -38.35 -7.36
CA GLY A 258 12.53 -38.66 -6.38
C GLY A 258 11.49 -37.55 -6.18
N CYS A 259 11.51 -36.49 -6.98
CA CYS A 259 10.52 -35.42 -6.89
C CYS A 259 9.16 -35.87 -7.45
N ASP A 260 8.10 -35.76 -6.64
CA ASP A 260 6.71 -36.02 -7.03
C ASP A 260 6.01 -34.78 -7.64
N HIS A 261 6.75 -33.67 -7.75
CA HIS A 261 6.30 -32.35 -8.21
C HIS A 261 5.23 -31.68 -7.35
N THR A 262 4.80 -32.28 -6.25
CA THR A 262 3.81 -31.68 -5.32
C THR A 262 4.48 -30.86 -4.22
N GLY A 263 5.77 -31.12 -3.96
CA GLY A 263 6.57 -30.45 -2.94
C GLY A 263 6.91 -28.98 -3.26
N LEU A 264 7.20 -28.22 -2.20
CA LEU A 264 7.51 -26.78 -2.28
C LEU A 264 8.91 -26.47 -2.82
N ASP A 265 9.82 -27.43 -2.74
CA ASP A 265 11.20 -27.34 -3.22
C ASP A 265 11.35 -27.78 -4.68
N CYS A 266 10.25 -28.15 -5.34
CA CYS A 266 10.26 -28.52 -6.74
C CYS A 266 10.60 -27.30 -7.61
N HIS A 267 11.68 -27.38 -8.40
CA HIS A 267 12.11 -26.32 -9.32
C HIS A 267 11.01 -25.93 -10.32
N TRP A 268 10.23 -26.91 -10.78
CA TRP A 268 9.05 -26.66 -11.61
C TRP A 268 7.95 -25.90 -10.87
N GLY A 269 7.74 -26.22 -9.60
CA GLY A 269 6.74 -25.60 -8.72
C GLY A 269 6.95 -24.11 -8.49
N SER A 270 8.18 -23.60 -8.64
CA SER A 270 8.50 -22.17 -8.45
C SER A 270 8.28 -21.28 -9.68
N ARG A 271 7.97 -21.82 -10.86
CA ARG A 271 7.82 -21.03 -12.09
C ARG A 271 6.47 -20.29 -12.14
N LEU A 272 6.48 -19.08 -12.70
CA LEU A 272 5.32 -18.19 -12.88
C LEU A 272 4.10 -18.91 -13.50
N PHE A 273 4.29 -19.59 -14.63
CA PHE A 273 3.19 -20.20 -15.39
C PHE A 273 2.62 -21.48 -14.78
N THR A 274 3.33 -22.10 -13.82
CA THR A 274 3.00 -23.42 -13.30
C THR A 274 1.59 -23.52 -12.75
N ILE A 275 1.08 -22.47 -12.10
CA ILE A 275 -0.30 -22.48 -11.58
C ILE A 275 -1.29 -22.62 -12.75
N GLY A 276 -1.11 -21.84 -13.82
CA GLY A 276 -2.00 -21.88 -14.98
C GLY A 276 -2.01 -23.20 -15.74
N GLU A 277 -0.96 -24.00 -15.58
CA GLU A 277 -0.79 -25.29 -16.27
C GLU A 277 -1.51 -26.44 -15.58
N ILE A 278 -1.68 -26.37 -14.25
CA ILE A 278 -2.22 -27.48 -13.45
C ILE A 278 -3.58 -27.17 -12.84
N LEU A 279 -3.96 -25.89 -12.72
CA LEU A 279 -5.17 -25.48 -12.01
C LEU A 279 -6.44 -26.16 -12.56
N HIS A 280 -6.51 -26.28 -13.89
CA HIS A 280 -7.66 -26.83 -14.60
C HIS A 280 -7.34 -28.11 -15.38
N ALA A 281 -6.19 -28.74 -15.11
CA ALA A 281 -5.85 -30.02 -15.73
C ALA A 281 -6.89 -31.10 -15.34
N SER A 282 -7.23 -31.96 -16.29
CA SER A 282 -8.08 -33.14 -16.08
C SER A 282 -7.30 -34.35 -15.54
N GLU A 283 -6.12 -34.59 -16.10
CA GLU A 283 -5.21 -35.67 -15.74
C GLU A 283 -3.78 -35.14 -15.74
N VAL A 284 -2.96 -35.59 -14.78
CA VAL A 284 -1.56 -35.20 -14.65
C VAL A 284 -0.68 -36.44 -14.80
N LEU A 285 0.21 -36.45 -15.78
CA LEU A 285 1.26 -37.46 -15.92
C LEU A 285 2.50 -36.96 -15.19
N VAL A 286 2.84 -37.59 -14.07
CA VAL A 286 3.99 -37.23 -13.25
C VAL A 286 5.21 -37.99 -13.77
N MET A 287 6.16 -37.28 -14.39
CA MET A 287 7.42 -37.86 -14.83
C MET A 287 8.46 -37.73 -13.71
N THR A 288 8.73 -38.83 -13.02
CA THR A 288 9.64 -38.87 -11.85
C THR A 288 10.98 -39.49 -12.23
N ARG A 289 12.07 -38.91 -11.75
CA ARG A 289 13.43 -39.43 -11.95
C ARG A 289 13.81 -40.36 -10.80
N THR A 290 14.32 -41.54 -11.11
CA THR A 290 14.72 -42.56 -10.13
C THR A 290 16.15 -43.01 -10.37
N GLN A 291 16.91 -43.19 -9.29
CA GLN A 291 18.26 -43.74 -9.35
C GLN A 291 18.17 -45.26 -9.51
N LEU A 292 18.80 -45.78 -10.56
CA LEU A 292 19.00 -47.22 -10.76
C LEU A 292 20.11 -47.73 -9.82
N GLN A 293 19.97 -48.98 -9.37
CA GLN A 293 20.97 -49.65 -8.52
C GLN A 293 22.38 -49.70 -9.15
N ARG A 294 22.48 -49.59 -10.48
CA ARG A 294 23.74 -49.58 -11.24
C ARG A 294 24.31 -48.18 -11.50
N GLY A 295 23.77 -47.13 -10.87
CA GLY A 295 24.31 -45.77 -10.94
C GLY A 295 23.74 -44.88 -12.07
N GLY A 296 22.81 -45.37 -12.88
CA GLY A 296 22.09 -44.56 -13.88
C GLY A 296 20.87 -43.85 -13.31
N ILE A 297 20.41 -42.77 -13.94
CA ILE A 297 19.12 -42.14 -13.62
C ILE A 297 18.14 -42.51 -14.72
N GLN A 298 16.90 -42.81 -14.34
CA GLN A 298 15.85 -43.14 -15.29
C GLN A 298 14.54 -42.43 -14.94
N SER A 299 13.81 -41.93 -15.93
CA SER A 299 12.46 -41.40 -15.72
C SER A 299 11.38 -42.47 -15.86
N ASN A 300 10.37 -42.37 -14.99
CA ASN A 300 9.17 -43.19 -14.99
C ASN A 300 7.93 -42.28 -15.05
N LEU A 301 6.91 -42.70 -15.79
CA LEU A 301 5.61 -42.02 -15.80
C LEU A 301 4.68 -42.64 -14.77
N THR A 302 3.97 -41.78 -14.04
CA THR A 302 2.88 -42.18 -13.15
C THR A 302 1.66 -41.31 -13.43
N PRO A 303 0.52 -41.87 -13.86
CA PRO A 303 -0.70 -41.10 -14.06
C PRO A 303 -1.38 -40.78 -12.73
N TRP A 304 -1.81 -39.54 -12.59
CA TRP A 304 -2.57 -39.05 -11.44
C TRP A 304 -3.87 -38.43 -11.92
N LYS A 305 -4.96 -38.72 -11.21
CA LYS A 305 -6.16 -37.88 -11.31
C LYS A 305 -5.79 -36.48 -10.84
N ALA A 306 -6.20 -35.46 -11.59
CA ALA A 306 -5.78 -34.10 -11.27
C ALA A 306 -6.27 -33.62 -9.89
N ASP A 307 -7.43 -34.10 -9.42
CA ASP A 307 -7.89 -33.83 -8.06
C ASP A 307 -6.94 -34.38 -7.01
N HIS A 308 -6.45 -35.62 -7.15
CA HIS A 308 -5.49 -36.20 -6.21
C HIS A 308 -4.15 -35.46 -6.23
N PHE A 309 -3.69 -35.03 -7.41
CA PHE A 309 -2.46 -34.26 -7.54
C PHE A 309 -2.59 -32.89 -6.84
N ARG A 310 -3.71 -32.19 -7.06
CA ARG A 310 -4.02 -30.92 -6.39
C ARG A 310 -4.17 -31.09 -4.87
N GLU A 311 -4.79 -32.18 -4.40
CA GLU A 311 -4.91 -32.50 -2.97
C GLU A 311 -3.54 -32.76 -2.32
N ALA A 312 -2.63 -33.45 -3.02
CA ALA A 312 -1.27 -33.63 -2.55
C ALA A 312 -0.49 -32.30 -2.49
N MET A 313 -0.60 -31.46 -3.53
CA MET A 313 -0.05 -30.10 -3.51
C MET A 313 -0.62 -29.26 -2.37
N LYS A 314 -1.93 -29.37 -2.12
CA LYS A 314 -2.63 -28.69 -1.04
C LYS A 314 -2.06 -29.10 0.33
N ALA A 315 -1.90 -30.40 0.56
CA ALA A 315 -1.33 -30.93 1.80
C ALA A 315 0.14 -30.50 2.01
N LYS A 316 0.95 -30.46 0.94
CA LYS A 316 2.33 -29.95 1.01
C LYS A 316 2.39 -28.45 1.25
N ALA A 317 1.47 -27.68 0.66
CA ALA A 317 1.34 -26.25 0.90
C ALA A 317 0.96 -25.96 2.35
N GLU A 318 0.04 -26.71 2.94
CA GLU A 318 -0.32 -26.62 4.35
C GLU A 318 0.87 -26.97 5.27
N GLN A 319 1.55 -28.08 5.01
CA GLN A 319 2.74 -28.51 5.78
C GLN A 319 3.86 -27.47 5.78
N GLY A 320 4.08 -26.79 4.65
CA GLY A 320 5.08 -25.74 4.54
C GLY A 320 4.54 -24.31 4.71
N GLN A 321 3.35 -24.15 5.30
CA GLN A 321 2.73 -22.85 5.62
C GLN A 321 2.64 -21.89 4.40
N ARG A 322 2.42 -22.43 3.20
CA ARG A 322 2.21 -21.67 1.96
C ARG A 322 0.75 -21.30 1.79
N TRP A 323 0.26 -20.39 2.63
CA TRP A 323 -1.16 -20.04 2.75
C TRP A 323 -1.83 -19.61 1.43
N HIS A 324 -1.14 -18.85 0.58
CA HIS A 324 -1.70 -18.45 -0.72
C HIS A 324 -1.82 -19.64 -1.70
N LEU A 325 -0.82 -20.51 -1.77
CA LEU A 325 -0.91 -21.72 -2.61
C LEU A 325 -2.03 -22.64 -2.10
N LEU A 326 -2.17 -22.79 -0.79
CA LEU A 326 -3.26 -23.51 -0.15
C LEU A 326 -4.63 -22.93 -0.56
N ALA A 327 -4.82 -21.63 -0.47
CA ALA A 327 -6.06 -20.96 -0.84
C ALA A 327 -6.41 -21.12 -2.34
N ILE A 328 -5.41 -21.07 -3.22
CA ILE A 328 -5.58 -21.32 -4.67
C ILE A 328 -6.03 -22.75 -4.91
N MET A 329 -5.38 -23.74 -4.29
CA MET A 329 -5.74 -25.15 -4.45
C MET A 329 -7.13 -25.46 -3.88
N GLN A 330 -7.49 -24.88 -2.73
CA GLN A 330 -8.84 -24.98 -2.16
C GLN A 330 -9.90 -24.41 -3.09
N HIS A 331 -9.66 -23.22 -3.66
CA HIS A 331 -10.58 -22.62 -4.62
C HIS A 331 -10.74 -23.48 -5.88
N ALA A 332 -9.63 -24.01 -6.42
CA ALA A 332 -9.65 -24.88 -7.60
C ALA A 332 -10.42 -26.18 -7.39
N ALA A 333 -10.43 -26.72 -6.16
CA ALA A 333 -11.22 -27.88 -5.78
C ALA A 333 -12.72 -27.58 -5.58
N ASN A 334 -13.18 -26.36 -5.87
CA ASN A 334 -14.56 -25.89 -5.65
C ASN A 334 -15.09 -26.12 -4.23
N CYS A 335 -14.21 -26.06 -3.22
CA CYS A 335 -14.61 -26.36 -1.83
C CYS A 335 -15.56 -25.32 -1.19
N GLY A 336 -15.92 -24.24 -1.90
CA GLY A 336 -16.81 -23.18 -1.43
C GLY A 336 -16.27 -22.31 -0.28
N ALA A 337 -15.17 -22.72 0.37
CA ALA A 337 -14.62 -22.05 1.54
C ALA A 337 -13.84 -20.77 1.23
N VAL A 338 -13.33 -20.61 0.00
CA VAL A 338 -12.49 -19.48 -0.41
C VAL A 338 -13.23 -18.61 -1.43
N PRO A 339 -13.60 -17.35 -1.08
CA PRO A 339 -14.26 -16.44 -2.01
C PRO A 339 -13.32 -15.98 -3.12
N TRP A 340 -13.88 -15.56 -4.26
CA TRP A 340 -13.12 -15.05 -5.41
C TRP A 340 -12.12 -13.95 -5.03
N GLN A 341 -12.50 -13.00 -4.16
CA GLN A 341 -11.61 -11.95 -3.66
C GLN A 341 -10.31 -12.54 -3.08
N ALA A 342 -10.41 -13.57 -2.24
CA ALA A 342 -9.27 -14.18 -1.57
C ALA A 342 -8.45 -15.08 -2.51
N ALA A 343 -9.12 -15.79 -3.43
CA ALA A 343 -8.46 -16.62 -4.43
C ALA A 343 -7.66 -15.77 -5.44
N ILE A 344 -8.26 -14.68 -5.95
CA ILE A 344 -7.59 -13.73 -6.85
C ILE A 344 -6.43 -13.05 -6.13
N HIS A 345 -6.62 -12.61 -4.87
CA HIS A 345 -5.55 -12.05 -4.06
C HIS A 345 -4.35 -13.00 -3.97
N SER A 346 -4.61 -14.24 -3.55
CA SER A 346 -3.60 -15.28 -3.37
C SER A 346 -2.87 -15.57 -4.69
N LEU A 347 -3.63 -15.65 -5.79
CA LEU A 347 -3.09 -15.89 -7.13
C LEU A 347 -2.15 -14.77 -7.57
N ILE A 348 -2.56 -13.51 -7.42
CA ILE A 348 -1.74 -12.35 -7.84
C ILE A 348 -0.44 -12.29 -7.02
N VAL A 349 -0.54 -12.42 -5.69
CA VAL A 349 0.65 -12.36 -4.82
C VAL A 349 1.60 -13.52 -5.10
N GLU A 350 1.07 -14.73 -5.28
CA GLU A 350 1.90 -15.90 -5.61
C GLU A 350 2.53 -15.78 -7.00
N ALA A 351 1.83 -15.20 -7.98
CA ALA A 351 2.38 -14.95 -9.31
C ALA A 351 3.52 -13.92 -9.28
N ILE A 352 3.36 -12.78 -8.59
CA ILE A 352 4.42 -11.78 -8.43
C ILE A 352 5.65 -12.42 -7.78
N ARG A 353 5.45 -13.19 -6.70
CA ARG A 353 6.54 -13.86 -5.98
C ARG A 353 7.30 -14.87 -6.85
N ARG A 354 6.59 -15.64 -7.68
CA ARG A 354 7.21 -16.59 -8.61
C ARG A 354 7.94 -15.88 -9.73
N ASP A 355 7.40 -14.76 -10.21
CA ASP A 355 8.04 -13.95 -11.23
C ASP A 355 9.38 -13.37 -10.72
N ASP A 356 9.40 -12.85 -9.49
CA ASP A 356 10.63 -12.41 -8.79
C ASP A 356 11.67 -13.54 -8.70
N GLN A 357 11.24 -14.75 -8.36
CA GLN A 357 12.12 -15.93 -8.28
C GLN A 357 12.69 -16.34 -9.64
N SER A 358 11.89 -16.23 -10.71
CA SER A 358 12.31 -16.51 -12.08
C SER A 358 13.21 -15.42 -12.69
N ARG A 359 13.46 -14.31 -11.98
CA ARG A 359 14.29 -13.18 -12.42
C ARG A 359 13.85 -12.61 -13.78
N HIS A 360 12.55 -12.61 -14.05
CA HIS A 360 12.04 -11.94 -15.25
C HIS A 360 12.09 -10.42 -15.01
N ARG A 361 12.84 -9.70 -15.86
CA ARG A 361 12.89 -8.23 -15.78
C ARG A 361 11.49 -7.62 -15.90
N ASP A 362 11.23 -6.59 -15.10
CA ASP A 362 10.05 -5.72 -15.15
C ASP A 362 8.69 -6.43 -15.12
N HIS A 363 8.63 -7.67 -14.62
CA HIS A 363 7.43 -8.50 -14.58
C HIS A 363 6.73 -8.70 -15.94
N ARG A 364 7.47 -8.62 -17.05
CA ARG A 364 6.93 -8.54 -18.42
C ARG A 364 5.89 -9.61 -18.80
N MET A 365 5.94 -10.78 -18.17
CA MET A 365 5.02 -11.88 -18.46
C MET A 365 3.91 -12.05 -17.42
N LEU A 366 3.92 -11.27 -16.34
CA LEU A 366 3.00 -11.40 -15.21
C LEU A 366 1.54 -11.27 -15.64
N GLY A 367 1.20 -10.20 -16.39
CA GLY A 367 -0.16 -10.00 -16.88
C GLY A 367 -0.61 -11.16 -17.78
N LYS A 368 0.25 -11.61 -18.69
CA LYS A 368 -0.05 -12.74 -19.59
C LYS A 368 -0.28 -14.05 -18.84
N ALA A 369 0.54 -14.33 -17.83
CA ALA A 369 0.39 -15.52 -16.99
C ALA A 369 -0.92 -15.51 -16.19
N LEU A 370 -1.35 -14.33 -15.71
CA LEU A 370 -2.59 -14.18 -14.94
C LEU A 370 -3.84 -14.12 -15.81
N ASN A 371 -3.73 -13.67 -17.07
CA ASN A 371 -4.88 -13.32 -17.89
C ASN A 371 -5.92 -14.44 -18.00
N GLY A 372 -5.49 -15.68 -18.22
CA GLY A 372 -6.43 -16.80 -18.36
C GLY A 372 -6.85 -17.45 -17.04
N LEU A 373 -6.33 -16.99 -15.90
CA LEU A 373 -6.67 -17.46 -14.56
C LEU A 373 -7.69 -16.56 -13.85
N LEU A 374 -7.88 -15.34 -14.33
CA LEU A 374 -8.87 -14.40 -13.79
C LEU A 374 -10.25 -14.57 -14.46
N PRO A 375 -11.35 -14.25 -13.76
CA PRO A 375 -12.70 -14.35 -14.32
C PRO A 375 -12.91 -13.52 -15.59
N ARG A 376 -12.42 -12.28 -15.61
CA ARG A 376 -12.47 -11.40 -16.80
C ARG A 376 -11.07 -11.26 -17.38
N ARG A 377 -10.99 -11.38 -18.69
CA ARG A 377 -9.73 -11.46 -19.44
C ARG A 377 -9.55 -10.25 -20.33
N ALA A 378 -8.31 -9.79 -20.46
CA ALA A 378 -7.89 -8.87 -21.49
C ALA A 378 -7.70 -9.59 -22.82
N ARG A 379 -7.80 -8.88 -23.95
CA ARG A 379 -7.25 -9.41 -25.20
C ARG A 379 -5.74 -9.48 -25.07
N LEU A 380 -5.13 -10.50 -25.65
CA LEU A 380 -3.69 -10.70 -25.54
C LEU A 380 -2.88 -9.56 -26.17
N ASP A 381 -3.44 -8.91 -27.19
CA ASP A 381 -2.85 -7.75 -27.84
C ASP A 381 -2.89 -6.51 -26.95
N ASP A 382 -3.76 -6.45 -25.93
CA ASP A 382 -3.83 -5.36 -24.95
C ASP A 382 -2.80 -5.54 -23.81
N LEU A 383 -2.21 -6.74 -23.67
CA LEU A 383 -1.13 -7.05 -22.72
C LEU A 383 0.21 -6.97 -23.45
N GLU A 384 0.82 -5.79 -23.46
CA GLU A 384 2.01 -5.55 -24.28
C GLU A 384 3.25 -6.28 -23.76
N GLY A 385 3.31 -6.58 -22.46
CA GLY A 385 4.47 -7.19 -21.83
C GLY A 385 5.72 -6.30 -21.81
N ARG A 386 5.54 -4.97 -21.90
CA ARG A 386 6.63 -3.99 -21.72
C ARG A 386 6.84 -3.64 -20.25
N CYS A 387 5.74 -3.49 -19.51
CA CYS A 387 5.70 -3.20 -18.08
C CYS A 387 4.66 -4.11 -17.42
N GLY A 388 5.11 -5.11 -16.66
CA GLY A 388 4.19 -6.08 -16.03
C GLY A 388 3.22 -5.46 -15.03
N TRP A 389 3.61 -4.35 -14.39
CA TRP A 389 2.74 -3.61 -13.48
C TRP A 389 1.57 -2.92 -14.19
N GLU A 390 1.79 -2.45 -15.41
CA GLU A 390 0.75 -1.84 -16.25
C GLU A 390 -0.24 -2.89 -16.73
N ASP A 391 0.26 -4.02 -17.24
CA ASP A 391 -0.56 -5.16 -17.61
C ASP A 391 -1.38 -5.68 -16.40
N LEU A 392 -0.78 -5.70 -15.19
CA LEU A 392 -1.50 -6.07 -13.97
C LEU A 392 -2.57 -5.04 -13.61
N ALA A 393 -2.27 -3.74 -13.63
CA ALA A 393 -3.25 -2.68 -13.36
C ALA A 393 -4.46 -2.78 -14.31
N TRP A 394 -4.22 -3.07 -15.58
CA TRP A 394 -5.26 -3.34 -16.57
C TRP A 394 -6.16 -4.52 -16.17
N LEU A 395 -5.57 -5.65 -15.79
CA LEU A 395 -6.31 -6.83 -15.34
C LEU A 395 -7.10 -6.57 -14.06
N LEU A 396 -6.56 -5.76 -13.15
CA LEU A 396 -7.22 -5.37 -11.90
C LEU A 396 -8.49 -4.56 -12.17
N GLU A 397 -8.45 -3.62 -13.12
CA GLU A 397 -9.64 -2.86 -13.49
C GLU A 397 -10.71 -3.73 -14.14
N LEU A 398 -10.31 -4.62 -15.07
CA LEU A 398 -11.24 -5.57 -15.69
C LEU A 398 -11.99 -6.37 -14.63
N ASN A 399 -11.29 -6.78 -13.57
CA ASN A 399 -11.80 -7.65 -12.52
C ASN A 399 -12.32 -6.91 -11.29
N GLN A 400 -12.57 -5.59 -11.35
CA GLN A 400 -13.06 -4.80 -10.20
C GLN A 400 -14.36 -5.32 -9.56
N GLY A 401 -15.19 -6.05 -10.31
CA GLY A 401 -16.40 -6.69 -9.79
C GLY A 401 -16.17 -7.97 -8.99
N PHE A 402 -14.97 -8.56 -9.08
CA PHE A 402 -14.57 -9.79 -8.38
C PHE A 402 -13.44 -9.56 -7.38
N TYR A 403 -12.65 -8.52 -7.59
CA TYR A 403 -11.47 -8.22 -6.80
C TYR A 403 -11.34 -6.72 -6.55
N ASN A 404 -11.12 -6.35 -5.30
CA ASN A 404 -10.81 -4.98 -4.89
C ASN A 404 -9.29 -4.77 -4.72
N PRO A 405 -8.64 -3.99 -5.60
CA PRO A 405 -7.23 -3.60 -5.53
C PRO A 405 -6.74 -3.05 -4.19
N ALA A 406 -7.61 -2.52 -3.31
CA ALA A 406 -7.21 -2.10 -1.97
C ALA A 406 -6.54 -3.23 -1.17
N SER A 407 -6.98 -4.48 -1.38
CA SER A 407 -6.34 -5.66 -0.77
C SER A 407 -4.90 -5.85 -1.27
N LEU A 408 -4.63 -5.64 -2.56
CA LEU A 408 -3.27 -5.73 -3.09
C LEU A 408 -2.41 -4.57 -2.54
N ALA A 409 -2.93 -3.35 -2.61
CA ALA A 409 -2.24 -2.16 -2.14
C ALA A 409 -1.87 -2.23 -0.65
N ALA A 410 -2.69 -2.93 0.16
CA ALA A 410 -2.43 -3.16 1.58
C ALA A 410 -1.17 -4.01 1.81
N VAL A 411 -0.88 -5.01 0.97
CA VAL A 411 0.29 -5.89 1.14
C VAL A 411 1.51 -5.46 0.33
N CYS A 412 1.35 -4.57 -0.65
CA CYS A 412 2.47 -4.08 -1.44
C CYS A 412 3.43 -3.21 -0.60
N ASN A 413 4.73 -3.51 -0.68
CA ASN A 413 5.80 -2.60 -0.29
C ASN A 413 5.78 -1.31 -1.12
N LEU A 414 6.63 -0.32 -0.80
CA LEU A 414 6.84 0.82 -1.71
C LEU A 414 7.61 0.33 -2.93
N SER A 415 7.41 0.99 -4.08
CA SER A 415 8.05 0.58 -5.32
C SER A 415 9.57 0.78 -5.24
N GLU A 416 10.34 -0.28 -5.53
CA GLU A 416 11.82 -0.22 -5.58
C GLU A 416 12.34 0.41 -6.88
N ASP A 417 11.50 0.47 -7.91
CA ASP A 417 11.85 0.98 -9.22
C ASP A 417 11.34 2.41 -9.38
N SER A 418 12.26 3.37 -9.44
CA SER A 418 11.93 4.76 -9.69
C SER A 418 11.36 5.01 -11.09
N THR A 419 11.49 4.08 -12.02
CA THR A 419 11.02 4.22 -13.40
C THR A 419 9.59 3.69 -13.61
N SER A 420 9.06 2.90 -12.68
CA SER A 420 7.67 2.43 -12.76
C SER A 420 6.68 3.58 -12.64
N ARG A 421 5.75 3.69 -13.59
CA ARG A 421 4.63 4.67 -13.52
C ARG A 421 3.61 4.28 -12.45
N HIS A 422 3.51 2.99 -12.09
CA HIS A 422 2.52 2.44 -11.16
C HIS A 422 3.05 2.34 -9.73
N ARG A 423 3.56 3.45 -9.17
CA ARG A 423 4.30 3.46 -7.88
C ARG A 423 3.50 3.05 -6.64
N TRP A 424 2.18 2.97 -6.72
CA TRP A 424 1.35 2.42 -5.65
C TRP A 424 1.51 0.89 -5.52
N LEU A 425 1.96 0.23 -6.61
CA LEU A 425 2.36 -1.18 -6.66
C LEU A 425 3.85 -1.34 -6.38
N GLY A 426 4.15 -2.30 -5.51
CA GLY A 426 5.49 -2.80 -5.22
C GLY A 426 5.41 -4.29 -4.88
N GLY A 427 6.57 -4.93 -4.67
CA GLY A 427 6.61 -6.34 -4.26
C GLY A 427 5.73 -6.57 -3.03
N PRO A 428 4.81 -7.56 -3.04
CA PRO A 428 3.97 -7.85 -1.89
C PRO A 428 4.79 -8.45 -0.75
N ILE A 429 4.41 -8.15 0.49
CA ILE A 429 4.98 -8.84 1.65
C ILE A 429 4.69 -10.35 1.58
N ALA A 430 5.61 -11.16 2.12
CA ALA A 430 5.42 -12.60 2.13
C ALA A 430 4.18 -12.97 2.97
N PRO A 431 3.32 -13.89 2.48
CA PRO A 431 2.22 -14.39 3.27
C PRO A 431 2.77 -15.13 4.50
N ALA A 432 2.24 -14.79 5.66
CA ALA A 432 2.58 -15.39 6.95
C ALA A 432 1.33 -15.39 7.82
N GLU A 433 1.34 -16.17 8.90
CA GLU A 433 0.23 -16.28 9.84
C GLU A 433 -0.18 -14.89 10.38
N GLY A 434 -1.48 -14.58 10.31
CA GLY A 434 -2.06 -13.29 10.68
C GLY A 434 -2.10 -12.25 9.56
N ASN A 435 -1.44 -12.52 8.42
CA ASN A 435 -1.31 -11.60 7.29
C ASN A 435 -1.97 -12.09 5.99
N GLU A 436 -2.50 -13.32 6.00
CA GLU A 436 -3.05 -14.00 4.83
C GLU A 436 -4.49 -13.57 4.48
N ARG A 437 -5.27 -13.12 5.47
CA ARG A 437 -6.67 -12.73 5.27
C ARG A 437 -6.83 -11.22 5.35
N LEU A 438 -7.29 -10.65 4.24
CA LEU A 438 -7.55 -9.23 4.06
C LEU A 438 -9.01 -8.99 3.76
N GLU A 439 -9.59 -8.04 4.49
CA GLU A 439 -10.90 -7.50 4.17
C GLU A 439 -10.77 -6.02 3.82
N PRO A 440 -10.91 -5.64 2.54
CA PRO A 440 -10.80 -4.24 2.14
C PRO A 440 -11.95 -3.43 2.74
N ILE A 441 -11.64 -2.27 3.31
CA ILE A 441 -12.62 -1.35 3.92
C ILE A 441 -12.92 -0.13 3.06
N VAL A 442 -12.23 -0.02 1.91
CA VAL A 442 -12.40 1.02 0.91
C VAL A 442 -12.53 0.36 -0.45
N SER A 443 -13.25 1.00 -1.37
CA SER A 443 -13.27 0.60 -2.78
C SER A 443 -12.12 1.29 -3.50
N ALA A 444 -11.29 0.53 -4.20
CA ALA A 444 -10.20 1.09 -4.98
C ALA A 444 -10.10 0.46 -6.36
N PHE A 445 -9.65 1.22 -7.35
CA PHE A 445 -9.39 0.74 -8.70
C PHE A 445 -8.34 1.62 -9.38
N PRO A 446 -7.52 1.06 -10.28
CA PRO A 446 -6.57 1.86 -11.04
C PRO A 446 -7.31 2.77 -12.04
N ILE A 447 -6.74 3.94 -12.32
CA ILE A 447 -7.22 4.93 -13.29
C ILE A 447 -6.04 5.72 -13.84
N ASP A 448 -6.28 6.48 -14.91
CA ASP A 448 -5.37 7.54 -15.36
C ASP A 448 -5.90 8.92 -14.94
N VAL A 449 -5.08 9.66 -14.20
CA VAL A 449 -5.43 10.99 -13.69
C VAL A 449 -4.71 12.07 -14.51
N PRO A 450 -5.43 13.07 -15.05
CA PRO A 450 -4.80 14.22 -15.68
C PRO A 450 -4.08 15.07 -14.63
N GLN A 451 -2.83 15.43 -14.92
CA GLN A 451 -2.02 16.33 -14.11
C GLN A 451 -2.03 17.76 -14.70
N PRO A 452 -1.63 18.79 -13.90
CA PRO A 452 -1.63 20.18 -14.35
C PRO A 452 -0.75 20.47 -15.59
N ASP A 453 0.22 19.61 -15.86
CA ASP A 453 1.08 19.64 -17.05
C ASP A 453 0.41 19.06 -18.31
N ASN A 454 -0.89 18.75 -18.23
CA ASN A 454 -1.70 18.13 -19.27
C ASN A 454 -1.24 16.71 -19.66
N THR A 455 -0.43 16.08 -18.82
CA THR A 455 -0.06 14.66 -18.97
C THR A 455 -1.00 13.79 -18.12
N ARG A 456 -1.08 12.50 -18.46
CA ARG A 456 -1.86 11.52 -17.70
C ARG A 456 -0.93 10.61 -16.93
N HIS A 457 -1.22 10.44 -15.64
CA HIS A 457 -0.44 9.59 -14.76
C HIS A 457 -1.32 8.51 -14.16
N PRO A 458 -0.87 7.24 -14.20
CA PRO A 458 -1.61 6.15 -13.60
C PRO A 458 -1.60 6.30 -12.08
N ALA A 459 -2.75 6.06 -11.46
CA ALA A 459 -2.93 6.16 -10.03
C ALA A 459 -3.93 5.09 -9.55
N LEU A 460 -3.85 4.75 -8.26
CA LEU A 460 -4.93 4.04 -7.58
C LEU A 460 -5.94 5.08 -7.09
N CYS A 461 -7.17 5.02 -7.62
CA CYS A 461 -8.30 5.77 -7.11
C CYS A 461 -8.85 5.03 -5.88
N VAL A 462 -8.94 5.70 -4.74
CA VAL A 462 -9.58 5.19 -3.54
C VAL A 462 -10.80 6.04 -3.22
N ILE A 463 -11.99 5.43 -3.26
CA ILE A 463 -13.26 6.12 -3.03
C ILE A 463 -13.63 6.11 -1.55
N GLY A 464 -14.03 7.28 -1.05
CA GLY A 464 -14.53 7.47 0.31
C GLY A 464 -13.63 6.94 1.43
N PRO A 465 -12.29 7.08 1.37
CA PRO A 465 -11.42 6.50 2.38
C PRO A 465 -11.65 7.16 3.75
N LYS A 466 -11.45 6.36 4.80
CA LYS A 466 -11.26 6.85 6.16
C LYS A 466 -9.81 7.28 6.32
N THR A 467 -9.59 8.53 6.73
CA THR A 467 -8.26 9.10 6.86
C THR A 467 -8.01 9.67 8.25
N ILE A 468 -6.74 9.75 8.64
CA ILE A 468 -6.30 10.44 9.85
C ILE A 468 -5.13 11.35 9.47
N PRO A 469 -5.23 12.66 9.73
CA PRO A 469 -4.13 13.58 9.46
C PRO A 469 -2.94 13.27 10.39
N ILE A 470 -1.75 13.27 9.81
CA ILE A 470 -0.48 13.07 10.52
C ILE A 470 0.22 14.41 10.68
N GLN A 471 0.60 14.72 11.91
CA GLN A 471 1.46 15.86 12.22
C GLN A 471 2.93 15.48 12.06
N HIS A 472 3.76 16.40 11.59
CA HIS A 472 5.22 16.22 11.43
C HIS A 472 6.02 16.93 12.53
N GLN A 473 5.36 17.71 13.38
CA GLN A 473 5.94 18.42 14.51
C GLN A 473 4.99 18.34 15.69
N LEU A 474 5.56 18.28 16.90
CA LEU A 474 4.78 18.38 18.13
C LEU A 474 4.32 19.83 18.31
N ARG A 475 3.20 20.05 18.98
CA ARG A 475 2.72 21.40 19.30
C ARG A 475 2.58 21.57 20.80
N ARG A 476 3.11 22.66 21.33
CA ARG A 476 2.96 23.01 22.75
C ARG A 476 1.52 23.43 23.06
N ASP A 477 0.96 22.99 24.19
CA ASP A 477 -0.43 23.26 24.58
C ASP A 477 -0.56 24.63 25.28
N PRO A 478 -1.07 25.68 24.59
CA PRO A 478 -1.26 26.99 25.20
C PRO A 478 -2.34 26.97 26.31
N ASN A 479 -3.16 25.91 26.37
CA ASN A 479 -4.23 25.73 27.33
C ASN A 479 -3.94 24.57 28.29
N GLY A 480 -2.65 24.26 28.50
CA GLY A 480 -2.22 23.13 29.32
C GLY A 480 -2.85 23.10 30.72
N LEU A 481 -3.04 24.27 31.34
CA LEU A 481 -3.68 24.43 32.65
C LEU A 481 -5.15 23.95 32.69
N TYR A 482 -5.85 24.02 31.55
CA TYR A 482 -7.27 23.71 31.43
C TYR A 482 -7.50 22.27 30.94
N ASN A 483 -6.70 21.83 29.97
CA ASN A 483 -6.89 20.55 29.28
C ASN A 483 -6.33 19.36 30.07
N ASN A 484 -5.28 19.56 30.87
CA ASN A 484 -4.57 18.44 31.50
C ASN A 484 -5.10 18.16 32.91
N LYS A 485 -5.49 16.90 33.16
CA LYS A 485 -6.05 16.46 34.45
C LYS A 485 -5.03 16.56 35.59
N ASP A 486 -3.75 16.41 35.26
CA ASP A 486 -2.65 16.36 36.22
C ASP A 486 -2.44 17.71 36.95
N VAL A 487 -2.76 18.83 36.29
CA VAL A 487 -2.67 20.21 36.83
C VAL A 487 -4.00 20.75 37.36
N ARG A 488 -5.03 19.91 37.46
CA ARG A 488 -6.37 20.36 37.87
C ARG A 488 -6.38 21.02 39.25
N TRP A 489 -5.52 20.56 40.17
CA TRP A 489 -5.37 21.15 41.50
C TRP A 489 -4.70 22.53 41.44
N ILE A 490 -3.66 22.71 40.62
CA ILE A 490 -3.02 24.02 40.37
C ILE A 490 -4.03 25.02 39.83
N ARG A 491 -4.86 24.57 38.86
CA ARG A 491 -5.98 25.37 38.35
C ARG A 491 -6.95 25.73 39.47
N GLY A 492 -7.32 24.76 40.31
CA GLY A 492 -8.21 24.97 41.45
C GLY A 492 -7.68 26.02 42.44
N ASP A 493 -6.40 25.94 42.79
CA ASP A 493 -5.76 26.86 43.73
C ASP A 493 -5.57 28.26 43.12
N ALA A 494 -5.19 28.35 41.84
CA ALA A 494 -5.11 29.62 41.12
C ALA A 494 -6.48 30.31 41.03
N VAL A 495 -7.55 29.56 40.75
CA VAL A 495 -8.93 30.08 40.72
C VAL A 495 -9.40 30.52 42.11
N ARG A 496 -9.13 29.71 43.16
CA ARG A 496 -9.45 30.09 44.55
C ARG A 496 -8.70 31.36 44.97
N GLY A 497 -7.42 31.46 44.64
CA GLY A 497 -6.60 32.64 44.92
C GLY A 497 -7.16 33.89 44.24
N MET A 498 -7.55 33.80 42.97
CA MET A 498 -8.21 34.91 42.27
C MET A 498 -9.56 35.26 42.90
N PHE A 499 -10.38 34.28 43.27
CA PHE A 499 -11.67 34.51 43.92
C PHE A 499 -11.51 35.26 45.25
N ILE A 500 -10.56 34.84 46.09
CA ILE A 500 -10.23 35.53 47.34
C ILE A 500 -9.75 36.96 47.06
N ALA A 501 -8.86 37.16 46.08
CA ALA A 501 -8.38 38.49 45.71
C ALA A 501 -9.51 39.40 45.22
N THR A 502 -10.48 38.87 44.47
CA THR A 502 -11.68 39.60 44.05
C THR A 502 -12.56 39.98 45.24
N LEU A 503 -12.80 39.07 46.20
CA LEU A 503 -13.56 39.38 47.41
C LEU A 503 -12.90 40.49 48.25
N VAL A 504 -11.58 40.42 48.42
CA VAL A 504 -10.81 41.44 49.13
C VAL A 504 -10.85 42.78 48.37
N ALA A 505 -10.73 42.75 47.03
CA ALA A 505 -10.86 43.95 46.22
C ALA A 505 -12.26 44.59 46.35
N SER A 506 -13.32 43.78 46.34
CA SER A 506 -14.69 44.27 46.58
C SER A 506 -14.83 44.92 47.96
N PHE A 507 -14.28 44.31 49.01
CA PHE A 507 -14.27 44.91 50.34
C PHE A 507 -13.49 46.24 50.38
N LEU A 508 -12.31 46.30 49.75
CA LEU A 508 -11.53 47.54 49.63
C LEU A 508 -12.30 48.64 48.88
N THR A 509 -13.06 48.30 47.83
CA THR A 509 -13.93 49.27 47.16
C THR A 509 -15.03 49.81 48.08
N THR A 510 -15.62 48.98 48.95
CA THR A 510 -16.67 49.42 49.89
C THR A 510 -16.16 50.38 50.97
N ILE A 511 -14.86 50.36 51.29
CA ILE A 511 -14.22 51.26 52.26
C ILE A 511 -13.51 52.44 51.55
N GLY A 512 -13.80 52.68 50.26
CA GLY A 512 -13.29 53.84 49.51
C GLY A 512 -11.85 53.71 49.00
N HIS A 513 -11.26 52.50 49.01
CA HIS A 513 -9.91 52.23 48.52
C HIS A 513 -9.88 51.66 47.09
N THR A 514 -10.60 52.30 46.15
CA THR A 514 -10.78 51.81 44.77
C THR A 514 -9.46 51.60 44.02
N THR A 515 -8.47 52.50 44.16
CA THR A 515 -7.16 52.35 43.52
C THR A 515 -6.43 51.09 44.00
N LYS A 516 -6.49 50.79 45.31
CA LYS A 516 -5.86 49.59 45.88
C LYS A 516 -6.57 48.32 45.41
N ALA A 517 -7.90 48.35 45.27
CA ALA A 517 -8.68 47.25 44.73
C ALA A 517 -8.33 46.94 43.26
N LEU A 518 -8.19 47.97 42.41
CA LEU A 518 -7.79 47.80 41.01
C LEU A 518 -6.38 47.22 40.88
N VAL A 519 -5.42 47.71 41.68
CA VAL A 519 -4.05 47.16 41.73
C VAL A 519 -4.06 45.70 42.16
N LEU A 520 -4.88 45.34 43.16
CA LEU A 520 -4.99 43.96 43.64
C LEU A 520 -5.54 43.02 42.55
N ILE A 521 -6.61 43.43 41.84
CA ILE A 521 -7.18 42.65 40.73
C ILE A 521 -6.17 42.48 39.59
N TYR A 522 -5.45 43.56 39.25
CA TYR A 522 -4.42 43.50 38.22
C TYR A 522 -3.29 42.55 38.63
N ALA A 523 -2.75 42.68 39.85
CA ALA A 523 -1.68 41.84 40.36
C ALA A 523 -2.10 40.36 40.45
N SER A 524 -3.32 40.06 40.90
CA SER A 524 -3.82 38.68 40.94
C SER A 524 -4.01 38.10 39.53
N SER A 525 -4.46 38.92 38.57
CA SER A 525 -4.59 38.52 37.17
C SER A 525 -3.23 38.22 36.54
N VAL A 526 -2.24 39.07 36.80
CA VAL A 526 -0.85 38.87 36.35
C VAL A 526 -0.28 37.58 36.93
N ALA A 527 -0.47 37.33 38.24
CA ALA A 527 -0.01 36.11 38.89
C ALA A 527 -0.65 34.85 38.26
N PHE A 528 -1.95 34.88 37.96
CA PHE A 528 -2.63 33.78 37.27
C PHE A 528 -2.08 33.57 35.85
N CYS A 529 -1.92 34.65 35.06
CA CYS A 529 -1.33 34.58 33.73
C CYS A 529 0.09 33.98 33.75
N ILE A 530 0.91 34.30 34.77
CA ILE A 530 2.24 33.71 34.94
C ILE A 530 2.12 32.20 35.16
N VAL A 531 1.24 31.75 36.06
CA VAL A 531 1.01 30.31 36.29
C VAL A 531 0.59 29.61 35.00
N GLU A 532 -0.34 30.21 34.25
CA GLU A 532 -0.81 29.68 32.98
C GLU A 532 0.31 29.59 31.93
N LEU A 533 1.09 30.66 31.76
CA LEU A 533 2.24 30.69 30.85
C LEU A 533 3.26 29.62 31.24
N VAL A 534 3.57 29.48 32.53
CA VAL A 534 4.49 28.45 33.02
C VAL A 534 3.96 27.05 32.72
N VAL A 535 2.71 26.76 33.04
CA VAL A 535 2.10 25.44 32.76
C VAL A 535 2.03 25.16 31.26
N SER A 536 1.85 26.19 30.42
CA SER A 536 1.87 26.04 28.96
C SER A 536 3.20 25.49 28.43
N THR A 537 4.30 25.61 29.18
CA THR A 537 5.61 25.05 28.78
C THR A 537 5.79 23.55 29.07
N MET A 538 4.88 22.96 29.85
CA MET A 538 5.02 21.60 30.36
C MET A 538 4.37 20.55 29.45
N TYR A 539 3.31 20.92 28.75
CA TYR A 539 2.44 19.98 28.03
C TYR A 539 2.46 20.21 26.55
N ILE A 540 2.43 19.14 25.78
CA ILE A 540 2.09 19.22 24.36
C ILE A 540 0.60 18.99 24.17
N VAL A 541 0.08 19.37 23.01
CA VAL A 541 -1.29 19.04 22.61
C VAL A 541 -1.37 17.52 22.44
N ARG A 542 -2.17 16.85 23.26
CA ARG A 542 -2.31 15.38 23.29
C ARG A 542 -3.37 14.86 22.31
N GLU A 543 -3.45 15.46 21.13
CA GLU A 543 -4.48 15.13 20.13
C GLU A 543 -3.86 14.76 18.78
N GLY A 544 -4.35 13.66 18.22
CA GLY A 544 -3.97 13.19 16.89
C GLY A 544 -2.71 12.33 16.87
N TRP A 545 -2.31 12.00 15.63
CA TRP A 545 -1.14 11.18 15.33
C TRP A 545 0.02 12.07 14.89
N VAL A 546 1.23 11.74 15.35
CA VAL A 546 2.47 12.38 14.92
C VAL A 546 3.42 11.35 14.33
N TYR A 547 4.11 11.72 13.25
CA TYR A 547 5.24 10.97 12.71
C TYR A 547 6.55 11.53 13.25
N ILE A 548 7.40 10.65 13.75
CA ILE A 548 8.71 10.99 14.34
C ILE A 548 9.79 10.24 13.58
N ASP A 549 10.77 10.97 13.06
CA ASP A 549 11.95 10.41 12.41
C ASP A 549 12.94 9.90 13.48
N ASP A 550 13.19 8.59 13.50
CA ASP A 550 14.06 7.94 14.49
C ASP A 550 15.50 8.48 14.42
N THR A 551 15.95 8.98 13.25
CA THR A 551 17.29 9.54 13.08
C THR A 551 17.45 10.90 13.78
N GLN A 552 16.38 11.68 13.88
CA GLN A 552 16.39 13.01 14.49
C GLN A 552 16.12 12.95 15.99
N TRP A 553 15.23 12.04 16.43
CA TRP A 553 14.76 11.96 17.82
C TRP A 553 15.43 10.85 18.63
N GLY A 554 16.29 10.06 17.99
CA GLY A 554 17.01 8.96 18.61
C GLY A 554 16.19 7.67 18.75
N PRO A 555 16.83 6.56 19.16
CA PRO A 555 16.20 5.24 19.17
C PRO A 555 15.16 5.06 20.29
N ASP A 556 15.32 5.75 21.42
CA ASP A 556 14.39 5.71 22.56
C ASP A 556 13.45 6.93 22.54
N ILE A 557 12.42 6.82 21.70
CA ILE A 557 11.42 7.88 21.49
C ILE A 557 10.58 8.12 22.74
N GLY A 558 10.34 7.07 23.55
CA GLY A 558 9.64 7.21 24.81
C GLY A 558 10.38 8.16 25.75
N LYS A 559 11.70 8.05 25.85
CA LYS A 559 12.52 8.96 26.65
C LYS A 559 12.54 10.39 26.11
N THR A 560 12.70 10.58 24.79
CA THR A 560 12.75 11.93 24.20
C THR A 560 11.40 12.64 24.21
N LEU A 561 10.30 11.94 23.89
CA LEU A 561 8.95 12.46 24.08
C LEU A 561 8.61 12.70 25.55
N GLY A 562 9.06 11.80 26.45
CA GLY A 562 8.90 11.95 27.89
C GLY A 562 9.58 13.20 28.46
N ALA A 563 10.66 13.68 27.82
CA ALA A 563 11.30 14.95 28.15
C ALA A 563 10.48 16.17 27.67
N GLN A 564 9.62 15.99 26.68
CA GLN A 564 8.71 17.02 26.17
C GLN A 564 7.39 17.08 26.93
N ASP A 565 6.79 15.92 27.20
CA ASP A 565 5.61 15.73 28.04
C ASP A 565 5.73 14.38 28.77
N ARG A 566 5.71 14.40 30.10
CA ARG A 566 5.88 13.20 30.94
C ARG A 566 4.87 12.10 30.63
N HIS A 567 3.68 12.46 30.15
CA HIS A 567 2.65 11.49 29.78
C HIS A 567 3.11 10.51 28.70
N LEU A 568 4.02 10.95 27.83
CA LEU A 568 4.55 10.17 26.71
C LEU A 568 5.82 9.39 27.06
N ARG A 569 6.25 9.40 28.32
CA ARG A 569 7.46 8.68 28.77
C ARG A 569 7.35 7.17 28.56
N HIS A 570 6.15 6.63 28.68
CA HIS A 570 5.88 5.20 28.55
C HIS A 570 4.91 4.99 27.38
N LEU A 571 5.45 4.58 26.25
CA LEU A 571 4.69 4.24 25.05
C LEU A 571 4.41 2.74 25.02
N ALA A 572 3.21 2.38 24.56
CA ALA A 572 2.86 0.99 24.26
C ALA A 572 3.11 0.73 22.77
N TYR A 573 4.09 -0.11 22.47
CA TYR A 573 4.42 -0.42 21.07
C TYR A 573 3.44 -1.46 20.50
N TRP A 574 2.77 -1.09 19.41
CA TRP A 574 1.92 -1.96 18.64
C TRP A 574 2.76 -2.96 17.83
N GLY A 575 2.33 -4.22 17.82
CA GLY A 575 2.99 -5.29 17.07
C GLY A 575 4.07 -6.09 17.81
N GLU A 576 4.51 -5.69 19.01
CA GLU A 576 5.48 -6.51 19.78
C GLU A 576 4.86 -7.80 20.36
N ARG A 577 3.55 -7.80 20.58
CA ARG A 577 2.81 -8.91 21.22
C ARG A 577 1.86 -9.63 20.27
N GLN A 578 1.90 -9.32 18.97
CA GLN A 578 0.93 -9.79 17.99
C GLN A 578 1.62 -10.03 16.65
N LEU A 579 1.06 -10.95 15.85
CA LEU A 579 1.50 -11.20 14.48
C LEU A 579 1.00 -10.06 13.60
N VAL A 580 1.80 -9.00 13.46
CA VAL A 580 1.51 -7.87 12.58
C VAL A 580 2.28 -7.99 11.26
N PRO A 581 1.71 -7.53 10.14
CA PRO A 581 2.43 -7.47 8.88
C PRO A 581 3.59 -6.47 8.99
N LYS A 582 4.70 -6.83 8.35
CA LYS A 582 5.93 -6.03 8.30
C LYS A 582 6.30 -5.82 6.85
N TRP A 583 6.56 -4.55 6.52
CA TRP A 583 7.04 -4.15 5.20
C TRP A 583 8.54 -3.97 5.24
N ASP A 584 9.22 -4.51 4.23
CA ASP A 584 10.67 -4.52 4.19
C ASP A 584 11.22 -3.10 3.95
N PRO A 585 12.34 -2.73 4.59
CA PRO A 585 13.01 -1.47 4.32
C PRO A 585 13.59 -1.48 2.91
N ILE A 586 13.31 -0.42 2.15
CA ILE A 586 13.67 -0.36 0.73
C ILE A 586 15.06 0.22 0.53
N LYS A 587 15.83 -0.43 -0.35
CA LYS A 587 17.07 0.09 -0.93
C LYS A 587 16.80 0.44 -2.38
N LEU A 588 16.48 1.71 -2.66
CA LEU A 588 16.33 2.21 -4.03
C LEU A 588 17.68 2.03 -4.75
N LYS A 589 17.68 1.31 -5.88
CA LYS A 589 18.92 0.95 -6.62
C LYS A 589 19.65 2.18 -7.19
N ASP A 590 18.92 3.25 -7.51
CA ASP A 590 19.42 4.37 -8.31
C ASP A 590 19.30 5.76 -7.63
N SER A 591 18.94 5.82 -6.34
CA SER A 591 18.82 7.11 -5.63
C SER A 591 19.46 7.06 -4.24
N ASN A 592 20.09 8.17 -3.82
CA ASN A 592 20.55 8.38 -2.44
C ASN A 592 19.42 8.39 -1.41
N THR A 593 18.16 8.24 -1.84
CA THR A 593 16.97 8.23 -1.00
C THR A 593 16.87 6.89 -0.27
N GLN A 594 17.57 6.78 0.86
CA GLN A 594 17.38 5.66 1.77
C GLN A 594 16.04 5.78 2.48
N SER A 595 15.34 4.63 2.60
CA SER A 595 14.20 4.52 3.48
C SER A 595 14.60 4.89 4.91
N ARG A 596 13.78 5.73 5.56
CA ARG A 596 13.99 6.17 6.94
C ARG A 596 13.07 5.39 7.86
N ALA A 597 13.66 4.87 8.92
CA ALA A 597 12.91 4.35 10.05
C ALA A 597 12.23 5.51 10.79
N GLY A 598 10.97 5.32 11.12
CA GLY A 598 10.20 6.28 11.88
C GLY A 598 9.18 5.61 12.77
N THR A 599 8.56 6.42 13.61
CA THR A 599 7.57 5.97 14.58
C THR A 599 6.34 6.86 14.51
N LEU A 600 5.18 6.24 14.30
CA LEU A 600 3.90 6.90 14.45
C LEU A 600 3.44 6.78 15.90
N VAL A 601 3.06 7.90 16.50
CA VAL A 601 2.62 7.95 17.90
C VAL A 601 1.25 8.61 17.99
N ASP A 602 0.31 7.91 18.61
CA ASP A 602 -0.96 8.49 19.07
C ASP A 602 -0.70 9.22 20.37
N LEU A 603 -0.77 10.56 20.32
CA LEU A 603 -0.46 11.41 21.47
C LEU A 603 -1.46 11.29 22.62
N ASN A 604 -2.67 10.77 22.35
CA ASN A 604 -3.72 10.60 23.34
C ASN A 604 -3.65 9.21 24.01
N SER A 605 -3.56 8.15 23.20
CA SER A 605 -3.57 6.77 23.71
C SER A 605 -2.20 6.26 24.15
N ARG A 606 -1.12 6.94 23.74
CA ARG A 606 0.29 6.55 23.95
C ARG A 606 0.68 5.26 23.23
N VAL A 607 -0.06 4.89 22.19
CA VAL A 607 0.30 3.78 21.32
C VAL A 607 1.30 4.28 20.28
N ALA A 608 2.36 3.51 20.06
CA ALA A 608 3.37 3.77 19.06
C ALA A 608 3.48 2.61 18.06
N ALA A 609 3.67 2.89 16.78
CA ALA A 609 3.88 1.89 15.74
C ALA A 609 5.12 2.25 14.91
N LYS A 610 6.00 1.27 14.71
CA LYS A 610 7.19 1.43 13.86
C LYS A 610 6.79 1.35 12.39
N THR A 611 7.41 2.18 11.57
CA THR A 611 7.18 2.23 10.13
C THR A 611 8.46 2.65 9.40
N ASN A 612 8.55 2.31 8.13
CA ASN A 612 9.59 2.80 7.22
C ASN A 612 8.94 3.72 6.19
N VAL A 613 9.58 4.84 5.88
CA VAL A 613 9.05 5.83 4.93
C VAL A 613 10.10 6.34 3.94
N LEU A 614 9.65 6.76 2.75
CA LEU A 614 10.47 7.42 1.73
C LEU A 614 10.37 8.95 1.75
N GLY A 615 9.38 9.50 2.45
CA GLY A 615 9.14 10.94 2.59
C GLY A 615 8.38 11.24 3.88
N VAL A 616 8.15 12.52 4.19
CA VAL A 616 7.41 12.93 5.40
C VAL A 616 5.91 12.71 5.19
N PRO A 617 5.27 11.77 5.91
CA PRO A 617 3.83 11.57 5.80
C PRO A 617 3.07 12.71 6.48
N ASN A 618 1.94 13.11 5.89
CA ASN A 618 1.02 14.10 6.47
C ASN A 618 -0.44 13.60 6.54
N ASP A 619 -0.74 12.44 5.95
CA ASP A 619 -2.05 11.80 5.99
C ASP A 619 -1.86 10.28 6.00
N LEU A 620 -2.78 9.57 6.66
CA LEU A 620 -2.86 8.12 6.57
C LEU A 620 -4.25 7.71 6.11
N ILE A 621 -4.30 6.74 5.21
CA ILE A 621 -5.56 6.17 4.72
C ILE A 621 -5.65 4.71 5.16
N MET A 622 -6.86 4.29 5.52
CA MET A 622 -7.11 2.92 5.95
C MET A 622 -7.54 2.09 4.73
N LEU A 623 -6.87 0.96 4.48
CA LEU A 623 -7.09 0.16 3.27
C LEU A 623 -7.86 -1.12 3.55
N ALA A 624 -7.40 -1.89 4.53
CA ALA A 624 -7.94 -3.21 4.81
C ALA A 624 -7.80 -3.57 6.29
N VAL A 625 -8.75 -4.37 6.77
CA VAL A 625 -8.62 -5.10 8.04
C VAL A 625 -7.74 -6.32 7.80
N HIS A 626 -6.71 -6.44 8.62
CA HIS A 626 -6.00 -7.68 8.89
C HIS A 626 -6.55 -8.30 10.17
N GLY A 627 -6.48 -9.62 10.31
CA GLY A 627 -6.94 -10.31 11.54
C GLY A 627 -6.33 -9.76 12.83
N CYS A 628 -5.16 -9.12 12.76
CA CYS A 628 -4.47 -8.49 13.87
C CYS A 628 -4.68 -6.96 14.01
N GLY A 629 -5.16 -6.24 12.98
CA GLY A 629 -5.19 -4.77 12.98
C GLY A 629 -5.70 -4.15 11.68
N ILE A 630 -5.41 -2.88 11.46
CA ILE A 630 -5.78 -2.15 10.24
C ILE A 630 -4.51 -1.80 9.48
N THR A 631 -4.41 -2.26 8.25
CA THR A 631 -3.33 -1.85 7.36
C THR A 631 -3.67 -0.51 6.75
N CYS A 632 -2.76 0.43 6.96
CA CYS A 632 -2.87 1.81 6.54
C CYS A 632 -1.73 2.14 5.58
N MET A 633 -2.04 2.99 4.61
CA MET A 633 -1.06 3.58 3.72
C MET A 633 -0.75 5.00 4.16
N LEU A 634 0.53 5.31 4.25
CA LEU A 634 1.03 6.64 4.60
C LEU A 634 1.24 7.44 3.33
N LEU A 635 0.67 8.64 3.28
CA LEU A 635 0.68 9.51 2.12
C LEU A 635 1.38 10.84 2.43
N HIS A 636 1.94 11.43 1.38
CA HIS A 636 2.25 12.85 1.34
C HIS A 636 1.20 13.56 0.47
N ARG A 637 0.08 13.95 1.08
CA ARG A 637 -1.05 14.56 0.38
C ARG A 637 -0.77 16.04 0.07
N PRO A 638 -0.81 16.47 -1.20
CA PRO A 638 -0.71 17.88 -1.56
C PRO A 638 -1.97 18.66 -1.13
N ASP A 639 -1.84 19.99 -1.02
CA ASP A 639 -2.97 20.87 -0.64
C ASP A 639 -4.11 20.86 -1.67
N ASP A 640 -3.79 20.60 -2.95
CA ASP A 640 -4.79 20.44 -4.00
C ASP A 640 -5.24 18.96 -4.07
N PRO A 641 -6.52 18.66 -3.76
CA PRO A 641 -7.03 17.29 -3.74
C PRO A 641 -7.09 16.63 -5.12
N LYS A 642 -6.91 17.38 -6.22
CA LYS A 642 -6.87 16.83 -7.59
C LYS A 642 -5.54 16.19 -7.93
N LEU A 643 -4.49 16.52 -7.19
CA LEU A 643 -3.16 16.01 -7.45
C LEU A 643 -2.98 14.60 -6.89
N ILE A 644 -2.15 13.82 -7.57
CA ILE A 644 -1.79 12.48 -7.10
C ILE A 644 -0.97 12.61 -5.83
N SER A 645 -1.34 11.85 -4.80
CA SER A 645 -0.64 11.75 -3.52
C SER A 645 0.41 10.63 -3.56
N PRO A 646 1.70 10.94 -3.34
CA PRO A 646 2.73 9.92 -3.19
C PRO A 646 2.48 8.98 -2.02
N LYS A 647 2.56 7.68 -2.30
CA LYS A 647 2.70 6.62 -1.30
C LYS A 647 4.09 6.72 -0.69
N VAL A 648 4.17 7.06 0.60
CA VAL A 648 5.45 7.24 1.30
C VAL A 648 5.75 6.15 2.31
N GLY A 649 4.77 5.36 2.74
CA GLY A 649 4.97 4.28 3.71
C GLY A 649 3.75 3.38 3.87
N MET A 650 3.92 2.31 4.65
CA MET A 650 2.88 1.37 5.04
C MET A 650 3.01 1.07 6.52
N VAL A 651 1.88 0.95 7.22
CA VAL A 651 1.87 0.65 8.65
C VAL A 651 0.64 -0.17 9.01
N ASN A 652 0.77 -1.07 9.98
CA ASN A 652 -0.35 -1.71 10.63
C ASN A 652 -0.63 -1.04 11.98
N LEU A 653 -1.89 -0.74 12.24
CA LEU A 653 -2.32 0.00 13.43
C LEU A 653 -3.46 -0.73 14.16
N PRO A 654 -3.68 -0.44 15.46
CA PRO A 654 -4.75 -1.08 16.22
C PRO A 654 -6.15 -0.74 15.69
N PRO A 655 -7.16 -1.63 15.84
CA PRO A 655 -8.51 -1.40 15.33
C PRO A 655 -9.21 -0.12 15.80
N TYR A 656 -8.88 0.42 16.98
CA TYR A 656 -9.54 1.61 17.54
C TYR A 656 -9.37 2.85 16.66
N ILE A 657 -8.37 2.88 15.76
CA ILE A 657 -8.14 4.02 14.86
C ILE A 657 -9.36 4.27 13.95
N LEU A 658 -10.18 3.27 13.68
CA LEU A 658 -11.41 3.41 12.88
C LEU A 658 -12.36 4.45 13.48
N VAL A 659 -12.36 4.60 14.81
CA VAL A 659 -13.19 5.59 15.52
C VAL A 659 -12.58 6.99 15.48
N GLN A 660 -11.24 7.09 15.39
CA GLN A 660 -10.52 8.36 15.27
C GLN A 660 -10.53 8.91 13.84
N SER A 661 -10.83 8.05 12.86
CA SER A 661 -10.82 8.39 11.45
C SER A 661 -11.92 9.37 11.05
N GLN A 662 -11.64 10.12 9.99
CA GLN A 662 -12.59 11.00 9.34
C GLN A 662 -12.83 10.51 7.92
N GLN A 663 -14.07 10.63 7.44
CA GLN A 663 -14.37 10.30 6.06
C GLN A 663 -13.81 11.39 5.13
N SER A 664 -12.96 10.99 4.19
CA SER A 664 -12.41 11.86 3.15
C SER A 664 -13.14 11.60 1.83
N GLY A 665 -13.12 12.62 0.95
CA GLY A 665 -13.41 12.41 -0.46
C GLY A 665 -12.35 11.54 -1.13
N THR A 666 -12.57 11.23 -2.41
CA THR A 666 -11.68 10.40 -3.24
C THR A 666 -10.22 10.85 -3.18
N VAL A 667 -9.31 9.87 -3.11
CA VAL A 667 -7.86 10.08 -3.06
C VAL A 667 -7.21 9.34 -4.21
N PHE A 668 -6.35 10.03 -4.96
CA PHE A 668 -5.54 9.45 -6.03
C PHE A 668 -4.13 9.18 -5.52
N ILE A 669 -3.64 7.96 -5.69
CA ILE A 669 -2.38 7.51 -5.10
C ILE A 669 -1.43 7.03 -6.19
N GLY A 670 -0.21 7.54 -6.20
CA GLY A 670 0.79 7.25 -7.22
C GLY A 670 1.91 8.29 -7.20
N GLY A 671 2.62 8.46 -8.32
CA GLY A 671 3.63 9.52 -8.43
C GLY A 671 4.87 9.32 -7.56
N THR A 672 5.81 10.26 -7.66
CA THR A 672 7.11 10.17 -7.00
C THR A 672 7.08 10.80 -5.60
N PRO A 673 7.59 10.13 -4.54
CA PRO A 673 7.78 10.76 -3.24
C PRO A 673 8.69 11.98 -3.37
N GLN A 674 8.32 13.07 -2.70
CA GLN A 674 9.18 14.24 -2.59
C GLN A 674 10.33 13.92 -1.62
N GLU A 675 11.56 14.31 -1.96
CA GLU A 675 12.74 14.07 -1.12
C GLU A 675 12.63 14.81 0.23
N PHE A 676 13.17 14.18 1.29
CA PHE A 676 13.27 14.81 2.60
C PHE A 676 14.10 16.10 2.52
N GLY A 677 13.48 17.24 2.82
CA GLY A 677 14.18 18.53 2.98
C GLY A 677 14.03 19.51 1.83
N THR A 678 13.36 19.17 0.73
CA THR A 678 12.90 20.19 -0.22
C THR A 678 11.66 20.87 0.36
N PRO A 679 11.70 22.16 0.72
CA PRO A 679 10.47 22.88 1.06
C PRO A 679 9.56 22.88 -0.18
N PRO A 680 8.22 22.80 -0.01
CA PRO A 680 7.31 22.95 -1.14
C PRO A 680 7.61 24.26 -1.87
N VAL A 681 7.85 24.16 -3.18
CA VAL A 681 8.26 25.28 -4.07
C VAL A 681 7.25 26.44 -4.06
N ASP A 682 6.05 26.25 -3.49
CA ASP A 682 4.98 27.25 -3.56
C ASP A 682 4.47 27.81 -2.22
N MET A 683 5.10 27.50 -1.07
CA MET A 683 4.62 28.05 0.22
C MET A 683 5.01 29.52 0.48
N LYS A 684 5.99 30.07 -0.25
CA LYS A 684 6.40 31.48 -0.07
C LYS A 684 5.49 32.47 -0.80
N SER A 685 4.80 32.07 -1.88
CA SER A 685 3.99 33.00 -2.69
C SER A 685 2.59 33.26 -2.08
N ARG A 686 1.94 32.24 -1.50
CA ARG A 686 0.54 32.34 -1.01
C ARG A 686 0.36 32.89 0.42
N ARG A 687 1.41 32.88 1.26
CA ARG A 687 1.31 33.48 2.61
C ARG A 687 1.18 35.01 2.58
N VAL A 688 1.73 35.66 1.56
CA VAL A 688 1.63 37.13 1.39
C VAL A 688 0.21 37.55 1.00
N SER A 689 -0.50 36.74 0.21
CA SER A 689 -1.87 37.03 -0.25
C SER A 689 -2.92 36.89 0.86
N ARG A 690 -2.75 35.94 1.79
CA ARG A 690 -3.69 35.75 2.93
C ARG A 690 -3.54 36.78 4.04
N LEU A 691 -2.35 37.37 4.22
CA LEU A 691 -2.15 38.47 5.17
C LEU A 691 -2.78 39.78 4.66
N ALA A 692 -2.81 40.01 3.35
CA ALA A 692 -3.49 41.18 2.76
C ALA A 692 -5.03 41.12 2.89
N GLY A 693 -5.63 39.92 2.85
CA GLY A 693 -7.08 39.74 3.01
C GLY A 693 -7.59 39.79 4.45
N LEU A 694 -6.73 39.59 5.46
CA LEU A 694 -7.10 39.68 6.88
C LEU A 694 -6.87 41.08 7.47
N ALA A 695 -5.92 41.86 6.92
CA ALA A 695 -5.72 43.25 7.31
C ALA A 695 -6.86 44.19 6.85
N SER A 696 -7.65 43.78 5.86
CA SER A 696 -8.80 44.53 5.34
C SER A 696 -10.11 44.25 6.11
N PHE A 697 -10.13 43.26 7.02
CA PHE A 697 -11.31 42.92 7.82
C PHE A 697 -11.31 43.54 9.24
N SER A 698 -10.21 44.17 9.65
CA SER A 698 -10.08 44.81 10.98
C SER A 698 -10.23 46.34 10.97
N ALA A 699 -10.55 46.96 9.83
CA ALA A 699 -10.84 48.39 9.73
C ALA A 699 -12.27 48.60 9.20
N GLY A 700 -13.25 48.56 10.10
CA GLY A 700 -14.64 48.82 9.73
C GLY A 700 -15.66 48.32 10.75
N ILE A 701 -15.57 48.76 12.01
CA ILE A 701 -16.71 48.67 12.95
C ILE A 701 -17.43 50.01 12.89
N GLY A 702 -18.68 49.98 12.42
CA GLY A 702 -19.57 51.13 12.40
C GLY A 702 -21.04 50.78 12.10
N ALA A 703 -21.66 49.96 12.97
CA ALA A 703 -23.12 49.85 13.22
C ALA A 703 -24.08 49.64 12.00
N PRO A 704 -25.40 49.45 12.19
CA PRO A 704 -26.10 48.22 11.77
C PRO A 704 -26.95 48.41 10.51
N LEU A 705 -26.47 47.92 9.35
CA LEU A 705 -27.23 47.91 8.09
C LEU A 705 -26.89 46.67 7.23
N ALA A 706 -26.89 45.48 7.83
CA ALA A 706 -26.54 44.23 7.13
C ALA A 706 -27.54 43.09 7.40
N LEU A 707 -28.83 43.40 7.44
CA LEU A 707 -29.91 42.40 7.55
C LEU A 707 -30.87 42.37 6.35
N GLU A 708 -30.63 43.19 5.32
CA GLU A 708 -31.50 43.25 4.14
C GLU A 708 -30.86 42.71 2.84
N ALA A 709 -29.55 42.45 2.84
CA ALA A 709 -28.82 41.98 1.65
C ALA A 709 -28.80 40.45 1.46
N ILE A 710 -29.19 39.67 2.49
CA ILE A 710 -29.19 38.19 2.41
C ILE A 710 -30.55 37.64 1.92
N ALA A 711 -31.60 38.48 1.84
CA ALA A 711 -32.94 38.06 1.41
C ALA A 711 -33.22 38.19 -0.11
N LYS A 712 -32.28 38.71 -0.93
CA LYS A 712 -32.53 39.00 -2.36
C LYS A 712 -31.65 38.26 -3.38
N VAL A 713 -30.78 37.34 -2.96
CA VAL A 713 -29.92 36.54 -3.88
C VAL A 713 -30.44 35.11 -4.08
N GLY A 714 -31.53 34.73 -3.41
CA GLY A 714 -32.13 33.38 -3.47
C GLY A 714 -33.23 33.16 -4.52
N ALA A 715 -33.41 34.06 -5.48
CA ALA A 715 -34.48 33.94 -6.48
C ALA A 715 -34.02 34.42 -7.85
N THR A 716 -33.39 33.52 -8.64
CA THR A 716 -33.49 33.44 -10.11
C THR A 716 -32.54 32.38 -10.63
N GLU A 717 -33.06 31.19 -10.94
CA GLU A 717 -32.75 30.37 -12.14
C GLU A 717 -33.37 28.97 -11.99
N THR A 718 -34.70 28.92 -12.07
CA THR A 718 -35.40 27.70 -12.48
C THR A 718 -35.48 27.71 -14.01
N ARG A 719 -34.55 27.02 -14.68
CA ARG A 719 -34.73 26.63 -16.09
C ARG A 719 -35.35 25.25 -16.13
N SER A 720 -36.61 25.22 -16.55
CA SER A 720 -37.38 24.02 -16.87
C SER A 720 -36.70 23.23 -17.99
N TYR A 721 -36.51 21.94 -17.76
CA TYR A 721 -36.13 20.96 -18.78
C TYR A 721 -37.43 20.40 -19.39
N ASP A 722 -37.56 20.54 -20.71
CA ASP A 722 -38.66 20.02 -21.54
C ASP A 722 -38.32 18.58 -21.96
N PRO A 723 -39.18 17.57 -21.71
CA PRO A 723 -38.95 16.21 -22.17
C PRO A 723 -39.61 16.01 -23.54
N ARG A 724 -38.79 16.04 -24.59
CA ARG A 724 -39.03 15.32 -25.85
C ARG A 724 -37.77 14.62 -26.30
#